data_AF-A0A9W7B701-F1
#
_entry.id   AF-A0A9W7B701-F1
#
_cell.length_a   1.000
_cell.length_b   1.000
_cell.length_c   1.000
_cell.angle_alpha   90.00
_cell.angle_beta   90.00
_cell.angle_gamma   90.00
#
_symmetry.space_group_name_H-M   'P 1'
#
loop_
_entity.id
_entity.type
_entity.pdbx_description
1 polymer ?
#
loop_
_entity_poly.entity_id
_entity_poly.type
_entity_poly.pdbx_seq_one_letter_code
_entity_poly.pdbx_strand_id
1 'polypeptide(L)'
;MGEEDESLSVVSYALFSFASVMVILYFCWENGPHHQSHKIEVSYFLLVLVLLISGAAIMESNGGIVRDDSMYCEITGLEPDLGVEYKENRNVSLCDFLVVIYLCLHVFLLAIPDSSPQLEGVPLTQGVQVSHSVLRKVRDIENLVYDVHESGPAALKRMQVKNSFLAPLMLFVAVIRGLAWIHEGFGEFMKYALFLVFGLFGVIFLKQVYVVFFVNSKVRLELHEKIKEVMRKPHGLNFMLETINTALLIEEAPWETVELLLSELESTNPNLSLSVSTKAILVDALQKRGLRYNVKAEHAMERLLLSCHVDELTQLKNMTDLGGDYQNLYKLMYSDFTTVSIREKVLAHFETEAQKLRTERGSHYGIKVLSDVDDTLYSSGGKFPAGMDKEYPKHQLYPGCLDFFQALDKEGAEDESSCNLVFLSARPHAYKDMAEEHSYRLFKKLVREDKMHVVPTLLPGRLKQGIQAVVMYPFKKTLAWKAVGELKYITFEHYAKMYPEYNYVFCGDDGQGDLLAGELMKDGPLKDRVMAVFVHRVAERGAALDLERLQHRSESVMGKTQIIPPGTKKLAWDQKMKNWEDKDIFVAETYIHSAAKAALKKMIDPQQLYDISLKALEEFDDIRCMYPDRKMNWDEAEKDLSLDIVMANDTLEKLGWEGDKIKQVTNTQELFESDSRSRRVSVTMTLSTDTRRVSSVSPKASAERAEREQGGGSADFV
;
A
#
# COMPACT_ATOMS: atom_id res chain seq x y z
N MET A 1 -37.78 -47.12 -6.11
CA MET A 1 -36.40 -47.25 -6.61
C MET A 1 -36.07 -46.18 -7.65
N GLY A 2 -36.91 -45.89 -8.65
CA GLY A 2 -36.63 -44.79 -9.60
C GLY A 2 -36.63 -43.37 -8.99
N GLU A 3 -37.46 -43.11 -7.98
CA GLU A 3 -37.52 -41.78 -7.32
C GLU A 3 -36.34 -41.49 -6.37
N GLU A 4 -35.63 -42.52 -5.88
CA GLU A 4 -34.48 -42.32 -4.99
C GLU A 4 -33.24 -41.89 -5.78
N ASP A 5 -33.05 -42.40 -7.00
CA ASP A 5 -31.88 -42.07 -7.83
C ASP A 5 -31.93 -40.64 -8.40
N GLU A 6 -33.12 -40.12 -8.74
CA GLU A 6 -33.28 -38.71 -9.14
C GLU A 6 -32.87 -37.76 -8.01
N SER A 7 -33.24 -38.08 -6.77
CA SER A 7 -32.96 -37.25 -5.60
C SER A 7 -31.45 -37.08 -5.34
N LEU A 8 -30.65 -38.12 -5.57
CA LEU A 8 -29.20 -38.11 -5.37
C LEU A 8 -28.45 -37.31 -6.44
N SER A 9 -28.92 -37.32 -7.69
CA SER A 9 -28.36 -36.49 -8.76
C SER A 9 -28.59 -35.00 -8.47
N VAL A 10 -29.79 -34.65 -7.99
CA VAL A 10 -30.17 -33.28 -7.63
C VAL A 10 -29.32 -32.77 -6.47
N VAL A 11 -29.05 -33.61 -5.46
CA VAL A 11 -28.16 -33.26 -4.34
C VAL A 11 -26.74 -32.97 -4.83
N SER A 12 -26.23 -33.73 -5.80
CA SER A 12 -24.86 -33.54 -6.32
C SER A 12 -24.71 -32.22 -7.09
N TYR A 13 -25.65 -31.92 -7.98
CA TYR A 13 -25.68 -30.63 -8.71
C TYR A 13 -25.92 -29.44 -7.77
N ALA A 14 -26.71 -29.62 -6.71
CA ALA A 14 -26.93 -28.60 -5.69
C ALA A 14 -25.65 -28.30 -4.90
N LEU A 15 -24.90 -29.33 -4.47
CA LEU A 15 -23.61 -29.16 -3.77
C LEU A 15 -22.58 -28.44 -4.64
N PHE A 16 -22.49 -28.78 -5.92
CA PHE A 16 -21.57 -28.13 -6.85
C PHE A 16 -21.95 -26.67 -7.14
N SER A 17 -23.23 -26.42 -7.43
CA SER A 17 -23.74 -25.07 -7.67
C SER A 17 -23.54 -24.20 -6.43
N PHE A 18 -23.76 -24.76 -5.24
CA PHE A 18 -23.51 -24.09 -3.97
C PHE A 18 -22.02 -23.78 -3.77
N ALA A 19 -21.12 -24.74 -4.02
CA ALA A 19 -19.68 -24.52 -3.90
C ALA A 19 -19.16 -23.48 -4.92
N SER A 20 -19.67 -23.50 -6.16
CA SER A 20 -19.31 -22.52 -7.20
C SER A 20 -19.79 -21.11 -6.85
N VAL A 21 -21.03 -20.99 -6.34
CA VAL A 21 -21.56 -19.73 -5.81
C VAL A 21 -20.73 -19.28 -4.61
N MET A 22 -20.31 -20.17 -3.71
CA MET A 22 -19.43 -19.87 -2.59
C MET A 22 -18.06 -19.33 -3.04
N VAL A 23 -17.50 -19.85 -4.14
CA VAL A 23 -16.25 -19.32 -4.75
C VAL A 23 -16.47 -17.95 -5.38
N ILE A 24 -17.56 -17.77 -6.15
CA ILE A 24 -17.88 -16.47 -6.75
C ILE A 24 -18.14 -15.43 -5.66
N LEU A 25 -18.92 -15.78 -4.63
CA LEU A 25 -19.17 -14.93 -3.48
C LEU A 25 -17.87 -14.63 -2.73
N TYR A 26 -16.94 -15.56 -2.61
CA TYR A 26 -15.62 -15.30 -2.03
C TYR A 26 -14.88 -14.21 -2.84
N PHE A 27 -14.73 -14.35 -4.15
CA PHE A 27 -14.02 -13.34 -4.95
C PHE A 27 -14.78 -12.01 -5.13
N CYS A 28 -16.11 -12.04 -5.14
CA CYS A 28 -16.93 -10.84 -5.32
C CYS A 28 -17.22 -10.10 -4.01
N TRP A 29 -17.15 -10.79 -2.86
CA TRP A 29 -17.39 -10.21 -1.54
C TRP A 29 -16.07 -9.96 -0.82
N GLU A 30 -15.32 -8.99 -1.33
CA GLU A 30 -13.98 -8.61 -0.86
C GLU A 30 -13.92 -8.28 0.66
N ASN A 31 -15.06 -7.90 1.27
CA ASN A 31 -15.20 -7.66 2.71
C ASN A 31 -16.08 -8.69 3.42
N GLY A 32 -16.20 -9.90 2.86
CA GLY A 32 -17.05 -10.96 3.38
C GLY A 32 -16.44 -11.63 4.62
N PRO A 33 -17.25 -12.37 5.39
CA PRO A 33 -16.79 -13.03 6.59
C PRO A 33 -15.78 -14.18 6.36
N HIS A 34 -15.45 -14.47 5.11
CA HIS A 34 -14.46 -15.48 4.77
C HIS A 34 -13.05 -14.91 4.63
N HIS A 35 -12.90 -13.60 4.37
CA HIS A 35 -11.60 -12.89 4.31
C HIS A 35 -11.08 -12.39 5.67
N GLN A 36 -11.64 -12.89 6.77
CA GLN A 36 -11.48 -12.33 8.12
C GLN A 36 -10.17 -12.71 8.82
N SER A 37 -9.57 -13.82 8.40
CA SER A 37 -8.31 -14.33 8.94
C SER A 37 -7.81 -15.39 7.98
N HIS A 38 -6.49 -15.48 7.79
CA HIS A 38 -5.88 -16.57 7.03
C HIS A 38 -6.40 -17.95 7.49
N LYS A 39 -6.67 -18.14 8.79
CA LYS A 39 -7.25 -19.38 9.32
C LYS A 39 -8.69 -19.62 8.86
N ILE A 40 -9.52 -18.58 8.79
CA ILE A 40 -10.92 -18.66 8.35
C ILE A 40 -10.98 -18.83 6.83
N GLU A 41 -10.14 -18.11 6.09
CA GLU A 41 -9.97 -18.27 4.64
C GLU A 41 -9.59 -19.71 4.31
N VAL A 42 -8.57 -20.25 4.98
CA VAL A 42 -8.14 -21.65 4.82
C VAL A 42 -9.25 -22.63 5.21
N SER A 43 -9.98 -22.37 6.30
CA SER A 43 -11.07 -23.26 6.74
C SER A 43 -12.28 -23.25 5.79
N TYR A 44 -12.69 -22.07 5.33
CA TYR A 44 -13.74 -21.90 4.33
C TYR A 44 -13.34 -22.53 3.01
N PHE A 45 -12.09 -22.33 2.59
CA PHE A 45 -11.58 -22.94 1.39
C PHE A 45 -11.50 -24.46 1.50
N LEU A 46 -11.03 -25.00 2.63
CA LEU A 46 -11.05 -26.43 2.90
C LEU A 46 -12.48 -26.99 2.86
N LEU A 47 -13.46 -26.26 3.39
CA LEU A 47 -14.87 -26.63 3.28
C LEU A 47 -15.35 -26.65 1.83
N VAL A 48 -15.08 -25.58 1.05
CA VAL A 48 -15.41 -25.51 -0.38
C VAL A 48 -14.75 -26.65 -1.15
N LEU A 49 -13.47 -26.95 -0.86
CA LEU A 49 -12.72 -28.04 -1.47
C LEU A 49 -13.34 -29.40 -1.12
N VAL A 50 -13.69 -29.64 0.15
CA VAL A 50 -14.35 -30.87 0.59
C VAL A 50 -15.71 -31.01 -0.08
N LEU A 51 -16.50 -29.95 -0.19
CA LEU A 51 -17.79 -29.96 -0.88
C LEU A 51 -17.64 -30.27 -2.38
N LEU A 52 -16.65 -29.68 -3.05
CA LEU A 52 -16.33 -29.96 -4.46
C LEU A 52 -15.88 -31.41 -4.66
N ILE A 53 -14.99 -31.93 -3.81
CA ILE A 53 -14.50 -33.32 -3.88
C ILE A 53 -15.63 -34.31 -3.58
N SER A 54 -16.46 -34.02 -2.57
CA SER A 54 -17.58 -34.89 -2.18
C SER A 54 -18.65 -34.92 -3.26
N GLY A 55 -18.99 -33.77 -3.84
CA GLY A 55 -19.89 -33.68 -4.99
C GLY A 55 -19.38 -34.49 -6.19
N ALA A 56 -18.09 -34.36 -6.52
CA ALA A 56 -17.47 -35.13 -7.59
C ALA A 56 -17.49 -36.64 -7.32
N ALA A 57 -17.18 -37.06 -6.09
CA ALA A 57 -17.18 -38.47 -5.69
C ALA A 57 -18.59 -39.10 -5.74
N ILE A 58 -19.62 -38.37 -5.31
CA ILE A 58 -21.03 -38.83 -5.38
C ILE A 58 -21.48 -38.94 -6.85
N MET A 59 -21.10 -37.99 -7.71
CA MET A 59 -21.39 -38.07 -9.14
C MET A 59 -20.73 -39.29 -9.81
N GLU A 60 -19.53 -39.65 -9.37
CA GLU A 60 -18.79 -40.83 -9.86
C GLU A 60 -19.37 -42.14 -9.32
N SER A 61 -19.72 -42.24 -8.03
CA SER A 61 -20.34 -43.43 -7.45
C SER A 61 -21.72 -43.72 -8.04
N ASN A 62 -22.50 -42.68 -8.30
CA ASN A 62 -23.82 -42.78 -8.94
C ASN A 62 -23.70 -42.99 -10.46
N GLY A 63 -22.52 -42.79 -11.04
CA GLY A 63 -22.22 -43.14 -12.43
C GLY A 63 -22.08 -44.64 -12.68
N GLY A 64 -21.87 -45.43 -11.62
CA GLY A 64 -21.81 -46.90 -11.69
C GLY A 64 -23.17 -47.59 -11.66
N ILE A 65 -24.26 -46.88 -11.35
CA ILE A 65 -25.62 -47.42 -11.38
C ILE A 65 -26.26 -47.09 -12.73
N VAL A 66 -25.64 -47.55 -13.82
CA VAL A 66 -26.39 -47.74 -15.07
C VAL A 66 -26.78 -49.21 -15.09
N ARG A 67 -28.03 -49.45 -14.70
CA ARG A 67 -28.75 -50.69 -14.97
C ARG A 67 -28.64 -50.99 -16.46
N ASP A 68 -28.26 -52.24 -16.74
CA ASP A 68 -28.50 -53.00 -17.97
C ASP A 68 -29.14 -52.17 -19.10
N ASP A 69 -28.33 -51.76 -20.07
CA ASP A 69 -28.73 -50.95 -21.23
C ASP A 69 -29.93 -51.55 -22.00
N SER A 70 -30.30 -52.80 -21.73
CA SER A 70 -31.47 -53.47 -22.29
C SER A 70 -32.80 -52.81 -21.88
N MET A 71 -32.92 -52.23 -20.69
CA MET A 71 -34.20 -51.72 -20.18
C MET A 71 -34.54 -50.31 -20.68
N TYR A 72 -33.54 -49.49 -20.99
CA TYR A 72 -33.76 -48.11 -21.48
C TYR A 72 -34.15 -48.06 -22.97
N CYS A 73 -33.59 -48.97 -23.78
CA CYS A 73 -33.96 -49.13 -25.18
C CYS A 73 -35.41 -49.61 -25.36
N GLU A 74 -35.91 -50.44 -24.43
CA GLU A 74 -37.27 -51.00 -24.51
C GLU A 74 -38.36 -49.97 -24.14
N ILE A 75 -38.04 -49.03 -23.24
CA ILE A 75 -39.01 -48.02 -22.77
C ILE A 75 -39.06 -46.80 -23.69
N THR A 76 -37.93 -46.38 -24.27
CA THR A 76 -37.85 -45.12 -25.03
C THR A 76 -38.01 -45.28 -26.53
N GLY A 77 -37.83 -46.49 -27.08
CA GLY A 77 -37.94 -46.76 -28.52
C GLY A 77 -36.95 -45.97 -29.40
N LEU A 78 -35.95 -45.32 -28.78
CA LEU A 78 -34.90 -44.58 -29.46
C LEU A 78 -33.77 -45.53 -29.85
N GLU A 79 -33.24 -45.36 -31.05
CA GLU A 79 -32.11 -46.16 -31.55
C GLU A 79 -30.87 -46.02 -30.64
N PRO A 80 -30.09 -47.09 -30.44
CA PRO A 80 -28.98 -47.17 -29.47
C PRO A 80 -27.83 -46.18 -29.70
N ASP A 81 -27.78 -45.46 -30.83
CA ASP A 81 -26.68 -44.54 -31.17
C ASP A 81 -26.65 -43.25 -30.34
N LEU A 82 -27.73 -42.87 -29.64
CA LEU A 82 -27.76 -41.67 -28.77
C LEU A 82 -27.10 -41.89 -27.39
N GLY A 83 -26.83 -43.13 -26.99
CA GLY A 83 -26.21 -43.45 -25.70
C GLY A 83 -24.73 -43.06 -25.58
N VAL A 84 -24.03 -42.93 -26.71
CA VAL A 84 -22.61 -42.57 -26.77
C VAL A 84 -22.42 -41.07 -26.44
N GLU A 85 -23.29 -40.21 -26.96
CA GLU A 85 -23.23 -38.76 -26.77
C GLU A 85 -23.48 -38.34 -25.31
N TYR A 86 -24.31 -39.10 -24.58
CA TYR A 86 -24.60 -38.85 -23.17
C TYR A 86 -23.43 -39.22 -22.23
N LYS A 87 -22.64 -40.26 -22.59
CA LYS A 87 -21.42 -40.65 -21.86
C LYS A 87 -20.27 -39.66 -22.10
N GLU A 88 -20.18 -39.03 -23.26
CA GLU A 88 -19.18 -38.00 -23.56
C GLU A 88 -19.42 -36.72 -22.73
N ASN A 89 -20.67 -36.23 -22.67
CA ASN A 89 -21.00 -35.02 -21.90
C ASN A 89 -20.75 -35.11 -20.39
N ARG A 90 -20.96 -36.29 -19.78
CA ARG A 90 -20.78 -36.49 -18.33
C ARG A 90 -19.31 -36.41 -17.90
N ASN A 91 -18.38 -36.82 -18.78
CA ASN A 91 -16.96 -36.87 -18.49
C ASN A 91 -16.25 -35.52 -18.71
N VAL A 92 -16.74 -34.70 -19.66
CA VAL A 92 -16.32 -33.30 -19.83
C VAL A 92 -16.52 -32.52 -18.52
N SER A 93 -17.67 -32.72 -17.85
CA SER A 93 -17.98 -32.06 -16.57
C SER A 93 -16.96 -32.36 -15.46
N LEU A 94 -16.37 -33.56 -15.42
CA LEU A 94 -15.42 -33.95 -14.36
C LEU A 94 -14.01 -33.35 -14.57
N CYS A 95 -13.56 -33.26 -15.83
CA CYS A 95 -12.32 -32.55 -16.16
C CYS A 95 -12.43 -31.05 -15.87
N ASP A 96 -13.59 -30.45 -16.19
CA ASP A 96 -13.88 -29.06 -15.86
C ASP A 96 -13.85 -28.84 -14.33
N PHE A 97 -14.35 -29.78 -13.53
CA PHE A 97 -14.27 -29.71 -12.05
C PHE A 97 -12.84 -29.70 -11.52
N LEU A 98 -11.95 -30.54 -12.06
CA LEU A 98 -10.55 -30.61 -11.62
C LEU A 98 -9.78 -29.34 -12.00
N VAL A 99 -10.08 -28.75 -13.16
CA VAL A 99 -9.51 -27.46 -13.59
C VAL A 99 -10.00 -26.31 -12.72
N VAL A 100 -11.29 -26.27 -12.35
CA VAL A 100 -11.84 -25.26 -11.44
C VAL A 100 -11.24 -25.40 -10.04
N ILE A 101 -11.11 -26.62 -9.50
CA ILE A 101 -10.43 -26.87 -8.22
C ILE A 101 -8.97 -26.40 -8.27
N TYR A 102 -8.25 -26.70 -9.36
CA TYR A 102 -6.88 -26.26 -9.56
C TYR A 102 -6.76 -24.73 -9.65
N LEU A 103 -7.61 -24.07 -10.43
CA LEU A 103 -7.63 -22.61 -10.55
C LEU A 103 -7.98 -21.94 -9.22
N CYS A 104 -8.95 -22.48 -8.48
CA CYS A 104 -9.31 -22.00 -7.15
C CYS A 104 -8.13 -22.14 -6.17
N LEU A 105 -7.46 -23.30 -6.15
CA LEU A 105 -6.25 -23.52 -5.35
C LEU A 105 -5.12 -22.57 -5.76
N HIS A 106 -4.83 -22.44 -7.06
CA HIS A 106 -3.71 -21.66 -7.57
C HIS A 106 -3.90 -20.16 -7.35
N VAL A 107 -5.08 -19.62 -7.68
CA VAL A 107 -5.41 -18.19 -7.48
C VAL A 107 -5.47 -17.86 -5.98
N PHE A 108 -6.13 -18.68 -5.16
CA PHE A 108 -6.24 -18.45 -3.72
C PHE A 108 -4.86 -18.37 -3.06
N LEU A 109 -4.02 -19.34 -3.37
CA LEU A 109 -2.76 -19.48 -2.68
C LEU A 109 -1.67 -18.51 -3.20
N LEU A 110 -1.74 -18.08 -4.46
CA LEU A 110 -0.96 -16.93 -4.96
C LEU A 110 -1.39 -15.62 -4.32
N ALA A 111 -2.62 -15.56 -3.82
CA ALA A 111 -3.17 -14.38 -3.20
C ALA A 111 -2.82 -14.29 -1.70
N ILE A 112 -2.07 -15.24 -1.12
CA ILE A 112 -1.52 -15.10 0.24
C ILE A 112 -0.31 -14.16 0.15
N PRO A 113 -0.43 -12.89 0.58
CA PRO A 113 0.70 -11.96 0.51
C PRO A 113 1.85 -12.50 1.36
N ASP A 114 3.08 -12.30 0.87
CA ASP A 114 4.26 -12.41 1.74
C ASP A 114 4.24 -11.14 2.60
N SER A 115 3.77 -11.25 3.85
CA SER A 115 3.83 -10.14 4.80
C SER A 115 5.31 -9.81 5.05
N SER A 116 5.68 -8.56 4.79
CA SER A 116 7.02 -8.09 5.14
C SER A 116 7.20 -8.21 6.67
N PRO A 117 8.26 -8.90 7.14
CA PRO A 117 8.38 -9.32 8.52
C PRO A 117 8.66 -8.21 9.54
N GLN A 118 9.04 -6.99 9.12
CA GLN A 118 9.52 -5.98 10.06
C GLN A 118 9.00 -4.58 9.71
N LEU A 119 8.65 -3.83 10.76
CA LEU A 119 8.36 -2.40 10.69
C LEU A 119 9.66 -1.68 10.33
N GLU A 120 9.76 -1.17 9.11
CA GLU A 120 10.92 -0.40 8.65
C GLU A 120 10.90 1.00 9.29
N GLY A 121 12.06 1.53 9.70
CA GLY A 121 12.18 2.94 10.13
C GLY A 121 11.98 3.24 11.62
N VAL A 122 11.61 2.27 12.46
CA VAL A 122 11.66 2.48 13.91
C VAL A 122 13.10 2.34 14.40
N PRO A 123 13.68 3.36 15.06
CA PRO A 123 15.02 3.25 15.61
C PRO A 123 15.03 2.13 16.65
N LEU A 124 15.80 1.09 16.36
CA LEU A 124 16.13 0.06 17.36
C LEU A 124 16.81 0.78 18.52
N THR A 125 16.48 0.42 19.77
CA THR A 125 17.18 1.00 20.93
C THR A 125 18.65 0.59 20.93
N GLN A 126 19.48 1.35 20.21
CA GLN A 126 20.92 1.20 20.21
C GLN A 126 21.42 1.59 21.60
N GLY A 127 21.89 0.59 22.36
CA GLY A 127 22.55 0.81 23.65
C GLY A 127 21.89 0.19 24.88
N VAL A 128 20.76 -0.51 24.76
CA VAL A 128 20.21 -1.26 25.90
C VAL A 128 21.06 -2.48 26.18
N GLN A 129 21.87 -2.42 27.23
CA GLN A 129 22.65 -3.57 27.69
C GLN A 129 21.75 -4.59 28.36
N VAL A 130 21.43 -5.67 27.64
CA VAL A 130 20.75 -6.83 28.19
C VAL A 130 21.74 -7.92 28.60
N SER A 131 21.39 -8.69 29.63
CA SER A 131 22.24 -9.82 30.06
C SER A 131 22.36 -10.88 28.95
N HIS A 132 23.50 -11.59 28.89
CA HIS A 132 23.69 -12.72 27.98
C HIS A 132 22.60 -13.80 28.07
N SER A 133 21.99 -13.97 29.25
CA SER A 133 20.86 -14.88 29.42
C SER A 133 19.62 -14.43 28.66
N VAL A 134 19.36 -13.13 28.55
CA VAL A 134 18.23 -12.59 27.78
C VAL A 134 18.51 -12.77 26.29
N LEU A 135 19.70 -12.41 25.80
CA LEU A 135 20.11 -12.60 24.41
C LEU A 135 19.90 -14.05 23.92
N ARG A 136 20.36 -15.02 24.71
CA ARG A 136 20.19 -16.44 24.38
C ARG A 136 18.71 -16.82 24.29
N LYS A 137 17.88 -16.38 25.25
CA LYS A 137 16.45 -16.70 25.25
C LYS A 137 15.69 -16.03 24.13
N VAL A 138 16.03 -14.79 23.78
CA VAL A 138 15.42 -14.09 22.63
C VAL A 138 15.75 -14.83 21.33
N ARG A 139 16.99 -15.28 21.16
CA ARG A 139 17.37 -16.12 20.01
C ARG A 139 16.64 -17.46 19.98
N ASP A 140 16.45 -18.10 21.13
CA ASP A 140 15.64 -19.32 21.21
C ASP A 140 14.18 -19.04 20.81
N ILE A 141 13.60 -17.93 21.26
CA ILE A 141 12.24 -17.50 20.93
C ILE A 141 12.12 -17.22 19.43
N GLU A 142 13.08 -16.50 18.86
CA GLU A 142 13.14 -16.22 17.42
C GLU A 142 13.13 -17.52 16.60
N ASN A 143 14.02 -18.46 16.93
CA ASN A 143 14.09 -19.76 16.28
C ASN A 143 12.76 -20.52 16.40
N LEU A 144 12.12 -20.51 17.58
CA LEU A 144 10.81 -21.15 17.77
C LEU A 144 9.71 -20.50 16.96
N VAL A 145 9.69 -19.16 16.84
CA VAL A 145 8.73 -18.44 15.99
C VAL A 145 8.89 -18.87 14.54
N TYR A 146 10.13 -18.92 14.04
CA TYR A 146 10.41 -19.42 12.70
C TYR A 146 10.04 -20.89 12.55
N ASP A 147 10.39 -21.76 13.50
CA ASP A 147 10.05 -23.18 13.45
C ASP A 147 8.53 -23.40 13.37
N VAL A 148 7.73 -22.67 14.17
CA VAL A 148 6.25 -22.75 14.14
C VAL A 148 5.70 -22.28 12.80
N HIS A 149 6.22 -21.18 12.27
CA HIS A 149 5.80 -20.64 10.99
C HIS A 149 6.14 -21.63 9.85
N GLU A 150 7.38 -22.11 9.86
CA GLU A 150 7.97 -23.01 8.88
C GLU A 150 7.28 -24.38 8.87
N SER A 151 6.88 -24.92 10.02
CA SER A 151 6.11 -26.17 10.14
C SER A 151 4.60 -25.97 9.93
N GLY A 152 4.12 -24.74 10.03
CA GLY A 152 2.71 -24.35 9.99
C GLY A 152 2.23 -23.85 8.61
N PRO A 153 1.70 -22.62 8.51
CA PRO A 153 1.19 -22.05 7.27
C PRO A 153 2.22 -22.01 6.13
N ALA A 154 3.50 -21.74 6.44
CA ALA A 154 4.54 -21.71 5.41
C ALA A 154 4.85 -23.11 4.84
N ALA A 155 4.72 -24.18 5.64
CA ALA A 155 4.80 -25.54 5.10
C ALA A 155 3.64 -25.83 4.12
N LEU A 156 2.42 -25.37 4.42
CA LEU A 156 1.28 -25.47 3.50
C LEU A 156 1.54 -24.65 2.22
N LYS A 157 2.09 -23.44 2.34
CA LYS A 157 2.47 -22.60 1.18
C LYS A 157 3.59 -23.25 0.37
N ARG A 158 4.61 -23.84 1.00
CA ARG A 158 5.70 -24.56 0.32
C ARG A 158 5.28 -25.85 -0.36
N MET A 159 4.23 -26.51 0.11
CA MET A 159 3.61 -27.59 -0.66
C MET A 159 3.19 -27.11 -2.06
N GLN A 160 2.93 -25.80 -2.25
CA GLN A 160 2.73 -25.23 -3.58
C GLN A 160 4.00 -24.88 -4.35
N VAL A 161 5.03 -24.34 -3.68
CA VAL A 161 6.13 -23.66 -4.40
C VAL A 161 7.05 -24.64 -5.12
N LYS A 162 6.95 -25.94 -4.84
CA LYS A 162 7.33 -26.96 -5.85
C LYS A 162 6.21 -27.15 -6.88
N ASN A 163 5.79 -26.05 -7.51
CA ASN A 163 4.86 -25.99 -8.66
C ASN A 163 5.35 -26.86 -9.83
N SER A 164 6.63 -27.26 -9.84
CA SER A 164 7.21 -28.17 -10.81
C SER A 164 6.70 -29.61 -10.74
N PHE A 165 6.04 -30.03 -9.66
CA PHE A 165 5.54 -31.41 -9.55
C PHE A 165 4.02 -31.50 -9.52
N LEU A 166 3.33 -30.75 -8.66
CA LEU A 166 1.89 -30.96 -8.44
C LEU A 166 1.05 -30.52 -9.65
N ALA A 167 1.35 -29.37 -10.26
CA ALA A 167 0.62 -28.91 -11.45
C ALA A 167 0.87 -29.81 -12.67
N PRO A 168 2.12 -30.21 -13.00
CA PRO A 168 2.38 -31.23 -14.01
C PRO A 168 1.79 -32.59 -13.68
N LEU A 169 1.75 -33.00 -12.41
CA LEU A 169 1.14 -34.27 -11.98
C LEU A 169 -0.37 -34.24 -12.16
N MET A 170 -1.05 -33.16 -11.79
CA MET A 170 -2.50 -33.00 -11.97
C MET A 170 -2.85 -32.92 -13.47
N LEU A 171 -2.06 -32.20 -14.25
CA LEU A 171 -2.19 -32.18 -15.71
C LEU A 171 -1.92 -33.57 -16.32
N PHE A 172 -0.89 -34.27 -15.85
CA PHE A 172 -0.55 -35.62 -16.28
C PHE A 172 -1.63 -36.63 -15.91
N VAL A 173 -2.21 -36.52 -14.71
CA VAL A 173 -3.38 -37.28 -14.27
C VAL A 173 -4.59 -37.01 -15.16
N ALA A 174 -4.85 -35.75 -15.51
CA ALA A 174 -5.92 -35.39 -16.45
C ALA A 174 -5.67 -35.94 -17.85
N VAL A 175 -4.44 -35.83 -18.37
CA VAL A 175 -4.02 -36.37 -19.68
C VAL A 175 -4.11 -37.88 -19.69
N ILE A 176 -3.58 -38.57 -18.68
CA ILE A 176 -3.66 -40.02 -18.57
C ILE A 176 -5.09 -40.50 -18.40
N ARG A 177 -5.95 -39.79 -17.66
CA ARG A 177 -7.38 -40.11 -17.59
C ARG A 177 -8.04 -39.98 -18.97
N GLY A 178 -7.69 -38.96 -19.74
CA GLY A 178 -8.11 -38.82 -21.14
C GLY A 178 -7.61 -39.93 -22.06
N LEU A 179 -6.37 -40.41 -21.86
CA LEU A 179 -5.81 -41.54 -22.62
C LEU A 179 -6.40 -42.90 -22.19
N ALA A 180 -6.68 -43.09 -20.90
CA ALA A 180 -7.34 -44.28 -20.36
C ALA A 180 -8.76 -44.45 -20.89
N TRP A 181 -9.39 -43.35 -21.30
CA TRP A 181 -10.70 -43.33 -21.95
C TRP A 181 -10.66 -43.87 -23.38
N ILE A 182 -9.54 -43.71 -24.10
CA ILE A 182 -9.38 -44.18 -25.49
C ILE A 182 -9.18 -45.71 -25.54
N HIS A 183 -8.80 -46.36 -24.44
CA HIS A 183 -8.39 -47.76 -24.45
C HIS A 183 -9.05 -48.56 -23.31
N GLU A 184 -10.04 -49.40 -23.64
CA GLU A 184 -10.87 -50.15 -22.66
C GLU A 184 -10.06 -50.99 -21.66
N GLY A 185 -8.91 -51.55 -22.08
CA GLY A 185 -8.02 -52.33 -21.20
C GLY A 185 -7.17 -51.50 -20.23
N PHE A 186 -7.09 -50.17 -20.41
CA PHE A 186 -6.23 -49.29 -19.62
C PHE A 186 -6.95 -48.74 -18.37
N GLY A 187 -8.30 -48.78 -18.36
CA GLY A 187 -9.13 -48.16 -17.32
C GLY A 187 -8.95 -48.73 -15.91
N GLU A 188 -8.93 -50.05 -15.74
CA GLU A 188 -8.89 -50.65 -14.39
C GLU A 188 -7.55 -50.44 -13.69
N PHE A 189 -6.43 -50.71 -14.36
CA PHE A 189 -5.10 -50.45 -13.80
C PHE A 189 -4.91 -48.97 -13.44
N MET A 190 -5.39 -48.06 -14.29
CA MET A 190 -5.28 -46.63 -14.03
C MET A 190 -6.15 -46.15 -12.87
N LYS A 191 -7.33 -46.74 -12.65
CA LYS A 191 -8.14 -46.47 -11.45
C LYS A 191 -7.34 -46.80 -10.19
N TYR A 192 -6.72 -47.98 -10.12
CA TYR A 192 -5.89 -48.35 -8.96
C TYR A 192 -4.67 -47.43 -8.79
N ALA A 193 -4.01 -47.04 -9.88
CA ALA A 193 -2.90 -46.08 -9.84
C ALA A 193 -3.34 -44.70 -9.35
N LEU A 194 -4.52 -44.21 -9.78
CA LEU A 194 -5.10 -42.96 -9.30
C LEU A 194 -5.50 -43.05 -7.83
N PHE A 195 -6.15 -44.14 -7.41
CA PHE A 195 -6.46 -44.37 -5.99
C PHE A 195 -5.19 -44.40 -5.12
N LEU A 196 -4.10 -44.98 -5.62
CA LEU A 196 -2.81 -44.97 -4.93
C LEU A 196 -2.25 -43.54 -4.81
N VAL A 197 -2.31 -42.75 -5.89
CA VAL A 197 -1.85 -41.34 -5.89
C VAL A 197 -2.69 -40.48 -4.94
N PHE A 198 -4.02 -40.59 -5.00
CA PHE A 198 -4.93 -39.87 -4.10
C PHE A 198 -4.79 -40.35 -2.65
N GLY A 199 -4.59 -41.65 -2.42
CA GLY A 199 -4.32 -42.21 -1.10
C GLY A 199 -3.00 -41.69 -0.51
N LEU A 200 -1.94 -41.65 -1.32
CA LEU A 200 -0.65 -41.08 -0.92
C LEU A 200 -0.76 -39.58 -0.63
N PHE A 201 -1.47 -38.83 -1.49
CA PHE A 201 -1.77 -37.42 -1.27
C PHE A 201 -2.57 -37.22 0.02
N GLY A 202 -3.60 -38.03 0.27
CA GLY A 202 -4.40 -38.01 1.49
C GLY A 202 -3.56 -38.27 2.75
N VAL A 203 -2.64 -39.23 2.72
CA VAL A 203 -1.70 -39.50 3.82
C VAL A 203 -0.74 -38.32 4.04
N ILE A 204 -0.18 -37.74 2.97
CA ILE A 204 0.69 -36.57 3.05
C ILE A 204 -0.08 -35.36 3.62
N PHE A 205 -1.31 -35.14 3.15
CA PHE A 205 -2.19 -34.09 3.64
C PHE A 205 -2.56 -34.29 5.10
N LEU A 206 -2.98 -35.49 5.51
CA LEU A 206 -3.30 -35.82 6.91
C LEU A 206 -2.08 -35.69 7.82
N LYS A 207 -0.88 -36.08 7.35
CA LYS A 207 0.38 -35.82 8.05
C LYS A 207 0.61 -34.33 8.22
N GLN A 208 0.37 -33.53 7.18
CA GLN A 208 0.54 -32.08 7.24
C GLN A 208 -0.45 -31.43 8.20
N VAL A 209 -1.72 -31.82 8.16
CA VAL A 209 -2.74 -31.42 9.13
C VAL A 209 -2.30 -31.82 10.54
N TYR A 210 -1.81 -33.04 10.74
CA TYR A 210 -1.32 -33.48 12.05
C TYR A 210 -0.18 -32.60 12.58
N VAL A 211 0.81 -32.26 11.74
CA VAL A 211 1.91 -31.36 12.11
C VAL A 211 1.38 -29.96 12.46
N VAL A 212 0.56 -29.38 11.59
CA VAL A 212 0.01 -28.02 11.75
C VAL A 212 -0.84 -27.89 13.02
N PHE A 213 -1.62 -28.91 13.37
CA PHE A 213 -2.50 -28.85 14.54
C PHE A 213 -1.83 -29.33 15.83
N PHE A 214 -1.15 -30.48 15.83
CA PHE A 214 -0.67 -31.09 17.06
C PHE A 214 0.78 -30.74 17.40
N VAL A 215 1.70 -30.82 16.44
CA VAL A 215 3.12 -30.50 16.69
C VAL A 215 3.25 -29.01 17.02
N ASN A 216 2.62 -28.14 16.24
CA ASN A 216 2.68 -26.69 16.47
C ASN A 216 2.04 -26.28 17.79
N SER A 217 1.03 -27.02 18.30
CA SER A 217 0.44 -26.72 19.61
C SER A 217 1.46 -26.86 20.74
N LYS A 218 2.31 -27.90 20.70
CA LYS A 218 3.36 -28.09 21.72
C LYS A 218 4.42 -26.99 21.64
N VAL A 219 4.86 -26.65 20.42
CA VAL A 219 5.87 -25.61 20.20
C VAL A 219 5.33 -24.23 20.62
N ARG A 220 4.05 -23.93 20.37
CA ARG A 220 3.38 -22.70 20.83
C ARG A 220 3.30 -22.58 22.36
N LEU A 221 3.11 -23.70 23.08
CA LEU A 221 3.16 -23.71 24.54
C LEU A 221 4.58 -23.46 25.06
N GLU A 222 5.59 -24.06 24.45
CA GLU A 222 7.00 -23.80 24.78
C GLU A 222 7.38 -22.34 24.54
N LEU A 223 6.95 -21.78 23.41
CA LEU A 223 7.10 -20.37 23.07
C LEU A 223 6.49 -19.45 24.14
N HIS A 224 5.26 -19.74 24.58
CA HIS A 224 4.58 -18.97 25.63
C HIS A 224 5.36 -18.95 26.95
N GLU A 225 5.89 -20.10 27.39
CA GLU A 225 6.67 -20.18 28.63
C GLU A 225 8.03 -19.47 28.52
N LYS A 226 8.73 -19.58 27.39
CA LYS A 226 9.99 -18.83 27.18
C LYS A 226 9.76 -17.32 27.17
N ILE A 227 8.67 -16.83 26.60
CA ILE A 227 8.29 -15.41 26.64
C ILE A 227 8.07 -14.94 28.08
N LYS A 228 7.33 -15.71 28.90
CA LYS A 228 7.16 -15.40 30.34
C LYS A 228 8.49 -15.28 31.06
N GLU A 229 9.46 -16.12 30.74
CA GLU A 229 10.78 -16.06 31.37
C GLU A 229 11.58 -14.81 31.00
N VAL A 230 11.44 -14.33 29.75
CA VAL A 230 12.10 -13.10 29.28
C VAL A 230 11.44 -11.87 29.89
N MET A 231 10.10 -11.84 30.00
CA MET A 231 9.35 -10.74 30.60
C MET A 231 9.71 -10.47 32.06
N ARG A 232 10.14 -11.49 32.81
CA ARG A 232 10.60 -11.32 34.20
C ARG A 232 11.94 -10.60 34.32
N LYS A 233 12.63 -10.33 33.20
CA LYS A 233 13.93 -9.67 33.18
C LYS A 233 13.76 -8.18 32.82
N PRO A 234 14.47 -7.26 33.52
CA PRO A 234 14.46 -5.84 33.18
C PRO A 234 14.78 -5.60 31.71
N HIS A 235 13.97 -4.78 31.04
CA HIS A 235 14.05 -4.45 29.60
C HIS A 235 14.01 -5.65 28.63
N GLY A 236 13.81 -6.88 29.14
CA GLY A 236 13.86 -8.09 28.32
C GLY A 236 12.74 -8.12 27.28
N LEU A 237 11.57 -7.59 27.62
CA LEU A 237 10.41 -7.57 26.74
C LEU A 237 10.58 -6.58 25.56
N ASN A 238 10.97 -5.32 25.85
CA ASN A 238 11.25 -4.33 24.80
C ASN A 238 12.36 -4.83 23.87
N PHE A 239 13.48 -5.30 24.44
CA PHE A 239 14.58 -5.85 23.65
C PHE A 239 14.13 -7.03 22.76
N MET A 240 13.32 -7.94 23.31
CA MET A 240 12.81 -9.07 22.54
C MET A 240 11.97 -8.62 21.35
N LEU A 241 10.96 -7.78 21.59
CA LEU A 241 10.02 -7.34 20.55
C LEU A 241 10.68 -6.45 19.48
N GLU A 242 11.70 -5.69 19.84
CA GLU A 242 12.52 -4.92 18.90
C GLU A 242 13.49 -5.80 18.09
N THR A 243 13.90 -6.96 18.62
CA THR A 243 14.86 -7.85 17.95
C THR A 243 14.20 -8.83 17.00
N ILE A 244 13.06 -9.41 17.39
CA ILE A 244 12.41 -10.48 16.62
C ILE A 244 11.33 -9.92 15.68
N ASN A 245 10.94 -10.74 14.71
CA ASN A 245 9.76 -10.46 13.90
C ASN A 245 8.48 -10.59 14.75
N THR A 246 8.03 -9.47 15.33
CA THR A 246 6.86 -9.42 16.20
C THR A 246 5.55 -9.67 15.44
N ALA A 247 5.45 -9.30 14.16
CA ALA A 247 4.28 -9.62 13.34
C ALA A 247 4.07 -11.13 13.23
N LEU A 248 5.13 -11.87 12.92
CA LEU A 248 5.12 -13.33 12.84
C LEU A 248 4.90 -13.98 14.21
N LEU A 249 5.50 -13.42 15.28
CA LEU A 249 5.20 -13.85 16.64
C LEU A 249 3.71 -13.73 16.93
N ILE A 250 3.10 -12.57 16.66
CA ILE A 250 1.68 -12.32 16.94
C ILE A 250 0.78 -13.19 16.05
N GLU A 251 1.16 -13.44 14.80
CA GLU A 251 0.41 -14.33 13.91
C GLU A 251 0.38 -15.78 14.41
N GLU A 252 1.53 -16.29 14.87
CA GLU A 252 1.70 -17.68 15.26
C GLU A 252 1.36 -17.96 16.73
N ALA A 253 1.46 -16.97 17.60
CA ALA A 253 1.25 -17.15 19.03
C ALA A 253 -0.24 -17.33 19.39
N PRO A 254 -0.55 -18.13 20.42
CA PRO A 254 -1.89 -18.19 20.99
C PRO A 254 -2.27 -16.81 21.57
N TRP A 255 -3.57 -16.52 21.65
CA TRP A 255 -4.05 -15.20 22.08
C TRP A 255 -3.63 -14.88 23.53
N GLU A 256 -3.52 -15.89 24.37
CA GLU A 256 -3.03 -15.81 25.74
C GLU A 256 -1.60 -15.26 25.81
N THR A 257 -0.76 -15.54 24.81
CA THR A 257 0.56 -14.91 24.69
C THR A 257 0.44 -13.43 24.35
N VAL A 258 -0.47 -13.06 23.45
CA VAL A 258 -0.69 -11.64 23.09
C VAL A 258 -1.19 -10.85 24.31
N GLU A 259 -2.18 -11.36 25.05
CA GLU A 259 -2.63 -10.75 26.31
C GLU A 259 -1.51 -10.63 27.34
N LEU A 260 -0.64 -11.64 27.42
CA LEU A 260 0.53 -11.59 28.28
C LEU A 260 1.46 -10.44 27.87
N LEU A 261 1.78 -10.27 26.59
CA LEU A 261 2.61 -9.15 26.10
C LEU A 261 2.00 -7.79 26.46
N LEU A 262 0.67 -7.68 26.41
CA LEU A 262 -0.08 -6.45 26.69
C LEU A 262 -0.34 -6.22 28.19
N SER A 263 -0.06 -7.20 29.05
CA SER A 263 -0.29 -7.08 30.50
C SER A 263 0.62 -6.03 31.15
N GLU A 264 1.75 -5.70 30.53
CA GLU A 264 2.71 -4.71 31.03
C GLU A 264 2.46 -3.28 30.52
N LEU A 265 1.38 -3.04 29.76
CA LEU A 265 1.05 -1.69 29.25
C LEU A 265 0.87 -0.65 30.36
N GLU A 266 0.31 -1.07 31.48
CA GLU A 266 0.01 -0.22 32.65
C GLU A 266 0.99 -0.47 33.81
N SER A 267 2.11 -1.14 33.54
CA SER A 267 3.11 -1.46 34.55
C SER A 267 3.70 -0.18 35.13
N THR A 268 3.54 0.04 36.44
CA THR A 268 4.16 1.16 37.15
C THR A 268 5.66 0.99 37.32
N ASN A 269 6.20 -0.19 36.98
CA ASN A 269 7.63 -0.45 37.00
C ASN A 269 8.25 -0.02 35.66
N PRO A 270 9.05 1.06 35.61
CA PRO A 270 9.65 1.54 34.37
C PRO A 270 10.59 0.52 33.70
N ASN A 271 11.11 -0.46 34.45
CA ASN A 271 11.95 -1.52 33.89
C ASN A 271 11.16 -2.62 33.17
N LEU A 272 9.84 -2.65 33.35
CA LEU A 272 8.90 -3.61 32.74
C LEU A 272 7.93 -2.94 31.77
N SER A 273 7.73 -1.62 31.90
CA SER A 273 6.89 -0.84 31.01
C SER A 273 7.38 -0.89 29.55
N LEU A 274 6.43 -0.90 28.63
CA LEU A 274 6.69 -0.96 27.20
C LEU A 274 7.17 0.40 26.68
N SER A 275 8.26 0.40 25.92
CA SER A 275 8.73 1.60 25.22
C SER A 275 7.75 2.01 24.12
N VAL A 276 7.78 3.28 23.72
CA VAL A 276 6.95 3.80 22.61
C VAL A 276 7.23 3.02 21.31
N SER A 277 8.52 2.77 21.02
CA SER A 277 8.96 1.95 19.88
C SER A 277 8.36 0.55 19.92
N THR A 278 8.38 -0.10 21.09
CA THR A 278 7.80 -1.43 21.25
C THR A 278 6.27 -1.41 21.10
N LYS A 279 5.59 -0.37 21.62
CA LYS A 279 4.15 -0.18 21.39
C LYS A 279 3.84 0.00 19.90
N ALA A 280 4.65 0.75 19.15
CA ALA A 280 4.49 0.91 17.70
C ALA A 280 4.67 -0.41 16.94
N ILE A 281 5.67 -1.22 17.32
CA ILE A 281 5.89 -2.56 16.76
C ILE A 281 4.67 -3.47 17.04
N LEU A 282 4.09 -3.41 18.24
CA LEU A 282 2.88 -4.16 18.57
C LEU A 282 1.65 -3.69 17.78
N VAL A 283 1.52 -2.38 17.55
CA VAL A 283 0.46 -1.81 16.70
C VAL A 283 0.57 -2.37 15.28
N ASP A 284 1.75 -2.26 14.66
CA ASP A 284 2.01 -2.80 13.32
C ASP A 284 1.72 -4.31 13.23
N ALA A 285 2.24 -5.08 14.19
CA ALA A 285 2.08 -6.53 14.24
C ALA A 285 0.61 -6.95 14.41
N LEU A 286 -0.17 -6.26 15.26
CA LEU A 286 -1.61 -6.50 15.41
C LEU A 286 -2.39 -6.11 14.16
N GLN A 287 -2.01 -5.03 13.49
CA GLN A 287 -2.65 -4.58 12.26
C GLN A 287 -2.39 -5.57 11.10
N LYS A 288 -1.16 -6.05 10.95
CA LYS A 288 -0.76 -7.10 9.99
C LYS A 288 -1.45 -8.44 10.24
N ARG A 289 -1.70 -8.81 11.50
CA ARG A 289 -2.50 -9.99 11.85
C ARG A 289 -3.97 -9.85 11.41
N GLY A 290 -4.47 -8.62 11.31
CA GLY A 290 -5.85 -8.30 10.96
C GLY A 290 -6.73 -8.07 12.19
N LEU A 291 -7.31 -6.87 12.27
CA LEU A 291 -8.24 -6.46 13.33
C LEU A 291 -9.70 -6.70 12.97
N ARG A 292 -10.03 -6.64 11.68
CA ARG A 292 -11.40 -6.79 11.20
C ARG A 292 -11.97 -8.09 11.73
N TYR A 293 -13.04 -8.00 12.53
CA TYR A 293 -13.76 -9.13 13.13
C TYR A 293 -13.02 -9.89 14.25
N ASN A 294 -11.83 -9.44 14.67
CA ASN A 294 -11.17 -9.92 15.86
C ASN A 294 -11.35 -8.91 17.01
N VAL A 295 -12.49 -9.02 17.69
CA VAL A 295 -12.87 -8.12 18.81
C VAL A 295 -11.79 -8.04 19.89
N LYS A 296 -11.09 -9.16 20.16
CA LYS A 296 -9.99 -9.15 21.14
C LYS A 296 -8.80 -8.32 20.66
N ALA A 297 -8.47 -8.41 19.37
CA ALA A 297 -7.41 -7.58 18.79
C ALA A 297 -7.80 -6.11 18.67
N GLU A 298 -9.05 -5.79 18.38
CA GLU A 298 -9.54 -4.40 18.45
C GLU A 298 -9.42 -3.84 19.88
N HIS A 299 -9.80 -4.59 20.92
CA HIS A 299 -9.64 -4.14 22.30
C HIS A 299 -8.17 -4.06 22.75
N ALA A 300 -7.32 -4.97 22.28
CA ALA A 300 -5.87 -4.89 22.49
C ALA A 300 -5.30 -3.60 21.88
N MET A 301 -5.73 -3.27 20.65
CA MET A 301 -5.34 -2.04 19.97
C MET A 301 -5.88 -0.79 20.68
N GLU A 302 -7.14 -0.80 21.12
CA GLU A 302 -7.73 0.25 21.96
C GLU A 302 -6.87 0.50 23.20
N ARG A 303 -6.54 -0.56 23.96
CA ARG A 303 -5.70 -0.45 25.17
C ARG A 303 -4.30 0.09 24.87
N LEU A 304 -3.65 -0.35 23.79
CA LEU A 304 -2.35 0.16 23.36
C LEU A 304 -2.39 1.66 23.13
N LEU A 305 -3.33 2.13 22.30
CA LEU A 305 -3.46 3.54 21.94
C LEU A 305 -3.85 4.41 23.14
N LEU A 306 -4.74 3.92 24.02
CA LEU A 306 -5.16 4.63 25.24
C LEU A 306 -4.08 4.66 26.33
N SER A 307 -3.11 3.75 26.30
CA SER A 307 -2.00 3.71 27.28
C SER A 307 -0.92 4.77 27.07
N CYS A 308 -1.02 5.54 25.99
CA CYS A 308 -0.04 6.56 25.62
C CYS A 308 -0.61 7.95 25.87
N HIS A 309 0.22 8.86 26.39
CA HIS A 309 -0.21 10.21 26.78
C HIS A 309 0.72 11.28 26.18
N VAL A 310 0.17 12.46 25.90
CA VAL A 310 0.92 13.65 25.46
C VAL A 310 1.99 13.31 24.40
N ASP A 311 3.29 13.53 24.67
CA ASP A 311 4.38 13.32 23.72
C ASP A 311 4.52 11.86 23.28
N GLU A 312 4.35 10.90 24.21
CA GLU A 312 4.43 9.47 23.90
C GLU A 312 3.34 9.07 22.88
N LEU A 313 2.14 9.63 23.00
CA LEU A 313 1.08 9.37 22.04
C LEU A 313 1.41 9.95 20.67
N THR A 314 1.93 11.17 20.60
CA THR A 314 2.34 11.79 19.35
C THR A 314 3.47 11.00 18.67
N GLN A 315 4.45 10.53 19.44
CA GLN A 315 5.52 9.66 18.95
C GLN A 315 4.97 8.32 18.44
N LEU A 316 4.07 7.66 19.18
CA LEU A 316 3.45 6.40 18.76
C LEU A 316 2.72 6.55 17.42
N LYS A 317 1.93 7.62 17.26
CA LYS A 317 1.19 7.90 16.01
C LYS A 317 2.16 8.09 14.84
N ASN A 318 3.21 8.90 15.02
CA ASN A 318 4.23 9.11 13.99
C ASN A 318 4.98 7.81 13.64
N MET A 319 5.36 6.99 14.65
CA MET A 319 6.03 5.72 14.42
C MET A 319 5.16 4.70 13.69
N THR A 320 3.85 4.73 13.94
CA THR A 320 2.89 3.90 13.20
C THR A 320 2.85 4.28 11.72
N ASP A 321 3.01 5.57 11.40
CA ASP A 321 3.01 6.06 10.02
C ASP A 321 4.37 5.89 9.30
N LEU A 322 5.46 5.59 10.03
CA LEU A 322 6.82 5.39 9.50
C LEU A 322 7.04 4.02 8.84
N GLY A 323 6.14 3.06 9.01
CA GLY A 323 6.37 1.65 8.65
C GLY A 323 6.69 1.36 7.18
N GLY A 324 6.53 2.35 6.30
CA GLY A 324 6.93 2.26 4.89
C GLY A 324 6.06 1.28 4.09
N ASP A 325 4.87 0.96 4.59
CA ASP A 325 3.86 0.16 3.92
C ASP A 325 2.47 0.78 4.16
N TYR A 326 1.43 0.11 3.64
CA TYR A 326 0.06 0.58 3.68
C TYR A 326 -0.62 0.44 5.06
N GLN A 327 0.02 -0.20 6.05
CA GLN A 327 -0.47 -0.39 7.42
C GLN A 327 -0.22 0.87 8.26
N ASN A 328 -0.83 1.98 7.86
CA ASN A 328 -0.70 3.26 8.54
C ASN A 328 -1.86 3.52 9.52
N LEU A 329 -1.74 4.59 10.31
CA LEU A 329 -2.73 4.97 11.32
C LEU A 329 -4.08 5.32 10.68
N TYR A 330 -4.10 5.89 9.48
CA TYR A 330 -5.34 6.20 8.78
C TYR A 330 -6.13 4.92 8.45
N LYS A 331 -5.45 3.91 7.90
CA LYS A 331 -6.05 2.61 7.63
C LYS A 331 -6.51 1.96 8.92
N LEU A 332 -5.71 2.02 9.98
CA LEU A 332 -6.07 1.49 11.30
C LEU A 332 -7.40 2.09 11.79
N MET A 333 -7.49 3.43 11.76
CA MET A 333 -8.62 4.16 12.31
C MET A 333 -9.89 4.04 11.47
N TYR A 334 -9.79 4.16 10.15
CA TYR A 334 -10.97 4.29 9.28
C TYR A 334 -11.31 3.03 8.49
N SER A 335 -10.43 2.04 8.48
CA SER A 335 -10.62 0.80 7.72
C SER A 335 -10.53 -0.47 8.58
N ASP A 336 -9.66 -0.50 9.61
CA ASP A 336 -9.43 -1.73 10.38
C ASP A 336 -10.26 -1.81 11.66
N PHE A 337 -10.50 -0.69 12.35
CA PHE A 337 -11.51 -0.63 13.41
C PHE A 337 -12.93 -0.76 12.83
N THR A 338 -13.55 -1.90 13.08
CA THR A 338 -14.96 -2.16 12.70
C THR A 338 -15.93 -1.63 13.75
N THR A 339 -15.52 -1.61 15.02
CA THR A 339 -16.34 -1.09 16.12
C THR A 339 -16.27 0.43 16.21
N VAL A 340 -17.35 1.12 15.83
CA VAL A 340 -17.43 2.59 15.82
C VAL A 340 -17.16 3.21 17.19
N SER A 341 -17.67 2.62 18.27
CA SER A 341 -17.48 3.15 19.62
C SER A 341 -16.03 3.08 20.11
N ILE A 342 -15.26 2.05 19.70
CA ILE A 342 -13.82 1.97 19.99
C ILE A 342 -13.09 3.09 19.27
N ARG A 343 -13.35 3.25 17.96
CA ARG A 343 -12.76 4.32 17.17
C ARG A 343 -13.04 5.71 17.75
N GLU A 344 -14.28 5.98 18.17
CA GLU A 344 -14.67 7.26 18.75
C GLU A 344 -13.97 7.52 20.09
N LYS A 345 -13.81 6.50 20.95
CA LYS A 345 -13.04 6.62 22.18
C LYS A 345 -11.57 6.94 21.92
N VAL A 346 -10.94 6.25 20.97
CA VAL A 346 -9.55 6.48 20.60
C VAL A 346 -9.36 7.90 20.04
N LEU A 347 -10.24 8.36 19.14
CA LEU A 347 -10.19 9.74 18.62
C LEU A 347 -10.42 10.78 19.71
N ALA A 348 -11.32 10.53 20.66
CA ALA A 348 -11.56 11.43 21.79
C ALA A 348 -10.34 11.52 22.72
N HIS A 349 -9.64 10.39 22.92
CA HIS A 349 -8.36 10.35 23.64
C HIS A 349 -7.30 11.17 22.91
N PHE A 350 -7.16 10.99 21.59
CA PHE A 350 -6.21 11.74 20.78
C PHE A 350 -6.44 13.25 20.88
N GLU A 351 -7.69 13.70 20.75
CA GLU A 351 -8.06 15.11 20.91
C GLU A 351 -7.70 15.65 22.30
N THR A 352 -8.03 14.88 23.35
CA THR A 352 -7.77 15.28 24.74
C THR A 352 -6.28 15.45 25.01
N GLU A 353 -5.46 14.47 24.63
CA GLU A 353 -4.01 14.50 24.83
C GLU A 353 -3.33 15.56 23.97
N ALA A 354 -3.78 15.76 22.73
CA ALA A 354 -3.29 16.81 21.86
C ALA A 354 -3.57 18.22 22.40
N GLN A 355 -4.75 18.44 22.99
CA GLN A 355 -5.08 19.73 23.60
C GLN A 355 -4.17 20.05 24.80
N LYS A 356 -3.84 19.04 25.62
CA LYS A 356 -2.86 19.18 26.70
C LYS A 356 -1.50 19.59 26.13
N LEU A 357 -1.01 18.85 25.14
CA LEU A 357 0.28 19.10 24.49
C LEU A 357 0.38 20.51 23.90
N ARG A 358 -0.66 20.96 23.16
CA ARG A 358 -0.69 22.33 22.60
C ARG A 358 -0.73 23.40 23.69
N THR A 359 -1.40 23.14 24.81
CA THR A 359 -1.46 24.07 25.94
C THR A 359 -0.11 24.17 26.65
N GLU A 360 0.56 23.04 26.86
CA GLU A 360 1.89 22.97 27.49
C GLU A 360 2.97 23.65 26.65
N ARG A 361 2.95 23.45 25.32
CA ARG A 361 3.89 24.09 24.38
C ARG A 361 3.54 25.54 24.05
N GLY A 362 2.27 25.92 24.17
CA GLY A 362 1.76 27.22 23.71
C GLY A 362 1.66 27.37 22.19
N SER A 363 1.91 26.29 21.44
CA SER A 363 1.91 26.25 19.97
C SER A 363 1.51 24.86 19.46
N HIS A 364 1.47 24.68 18.14
CA HIS A 364 1.30 23.37 17.52
C HIS A 364 2.58 22.53 17.68
N TYR A 365 2.44 21.20 17.61
CA TYR A 365 3.60 20.29 17.73
C TYR A 365 4.54 20.41 16.52
N GLY A 366 3.97 20.44 15.32
CA GLY A 366 4.68 20.58 14.06
C GLY A 366 3.71 20.68 12.89
N ILE A 367 4.23 20.60 11.67
CA ILE A 367 3.44 20.70 10.44
C ILE A 367 3.36 19.36 9.73
N LYS A 368 2.16 18.89 9.40
CA LYS A 368 1.92 17.79 8.45
C LYS A 368 1.79 18.35 7.04
N VAL A 369 2.64 17.89 6.12
CA VAL A 369 2.66 18.27 4.71
C VAL A 369 1.84 17.26 3.92
N LEU A 370 0.62 17.64 3.55
CA LEU A 370 -0.24 16.83 2.68
C LEU A 370 0.04 17.17 1.23
N SER A 371 0.17 16.18 0.35
CA SER A 371 0.42 16.40 -1.06
C SER A 371 -0.36 15.44 -1.97
N ASP A 372 -0.76 15.83 -3.18
CA ASP A 372 -1.11 14.85 -4.22
C ASP A 372 0.14 14.29 -4.92
N VAL A 373 -0.02 13.18 -5.64
CA VAL A 373 1.04 12.52 -6.41
C VAL A 373 1.01 12.94 -7.88
N ASP A 374 -0.13 12.78 -8.54
CA ASP A 374 -0.24 12.98 -9.99
C ASP A 374 -0.35 14.49 -10.28
N ASP A 375 0.42 15.01 -11.25
CA ASP A 375 0.53 16.44 -11.62
C ASP A 375 0.93 17.42 -10.50
N THR A 376 1.21 16.89 -9.31
CA THR A 376 1.77 17.63 -8.16
C THR A 376 3.21 17.19 -7.90
N LEU A 377 3.46 15.89 -7.69
CA LEU A 377 4.81 15.33 -7.53
C LEU A 377 5.40 14.88 -8.88
N TYR A 378 4.61 14.13 -9.65
CA TYR A 378 5.01 13.59 -10.95
C TYR A 378 4.16 14.16 -12.07
N SER A 379 4.81 14.61 -13.15
CA SER A 379 4.08 15.00 -14.35
C SER A 379 3.40 13.81 -15.03
N SER A 380 2.13 13.95 -15.35
CA SER A 380 1.37 12.95 -16.12
C SER A 380 1.71 12.91 -17.60
N GLY A 381 2.34 13.97 -18.13
CA GLY A 381 2.56 14.17 -19.57
C GLY A 381 1.26 14.23 -20.38
N GLY A 382 0.14 14.63 -19.75
CA GLY A 382 -1.11 14.99 -20.40
C GLY A 382 -1.89 13.81 -20.97
N LYS A 383 -1.58 12.60 -20.51
CA LYS A 383 -2.26 11.37 -20.93
C LYS A 383 -3.41 11.04 -20.00
N PHE A 384 -4.62 11.21 -20.50
CA PHE A 384 -5.84 10.71 -19.87
C PHE A 384 -5.72 9.20 -19.55
N PRO A 385 -6.14 8.73 -18.36
CA PRO A 385 -6.87 9.46 -17.31
C PRO A 385 -6.00 10.17 -16.25
N ALA A 386 -4.67 10.11 -16.35
CA ALA A 386 -3.76 10.33 -15.22
C ALA A 386 -3.25 11.78 -15.05
N GLY A 387 -3.86 12.77 -15.71
CA GLY A 387 -3.50 14.19 -15.56
C GLY A 387 -3.58 15.02 -16.84
N MET A 388 -3.32 16.32 -16.72
CA MET A 388 -3.46 17.34 -17.75
C MET A 388 -2.15 18.02 -18.15
N ASP A 389 -1.11 17.96 -17.33
CA ASP A 389 0.16 18.66 -17.59
C ASP A 389 0.88 18.11 -18.83
N LYS A 390 1.20 19.00 -19.78
CA LYS A 390 1.94 18.67 -21.01
C LYS A 390 3.31 19.35 -21.08
N GLU A 391 3.66 20.19 -20.11
CA GLU A 391 4.89 20.96 -20.10
C GLU A 391 6.09 20.05 -19.79
N TYR A 392 5.90 19.09 -18.89
CA TYR A 392 6.95 18.17 -18.47
C TYR A 392 6.80 16.74 -19.04
N PRO A 393 7.91 15.99 -19.15
CA PRO A 393 7.88 14.58 -19.51
C PRO A 393 7.08 13.74 -18.51
N LYS A 394 6.28 12.81 -19.04
CA LYS A 394 5.57 11.81 -18.22
C LYS A 394 6.49 11.10 -17.23
N HIS A 395 6.05 10.99 -15.98
CA HIS A 395 6.72 10.40 -14.83
C HIS A 395 8.00 11.12 -14.40
N GLN A 396 8.18 12.37 -14.82
CA GLN A 396 9.25 13.22 -14.34
C GLN A 396 8.82 13.91 -13.04
N LEU A 397 9.74 13.99 -12.07
CA LEU A 397 9.57 14.83 -10.88
C LEU A 397 9.64 16.30 -11.28
N TYR A 398 8.78 17.13 -10.68
CA TYR A 398 8.87 18.58 -10.89
C TYR A 398 10.11 19.15 -10.21
N PRO A 399 10.83 20.09 -10.85
CA PRO A 399 12.04 20.65 -10.27
C PRO A 399 11.80 21.31 -8.91
N GLY A 400 12.61 20.95 -7.91
CA GLY A 400 12.58 21.49 -6.55
C GLY A 400 11.40 21.04 -5.68
N CYS A 401 10.51 20.16 -6.17
CA CYS A 401 9.33 19.75 -5.41
C CYS A 401 9.69 18.96 -4.13
N LEU A 402 10.70 18.09 -4.20
CA LEU A 402 11.11 17.27 -3.05
C LEU A 402 11.83 18.09 -1.99
N ASP A 403 12.74 19.00 -2.39
CA ASP A 403 13.38 19.93 -1.48
C ASP A 403 12.38 20.88 -0.81
N PHE A 404 11.35 21.31 -1.55
CA PHE A 404 10.26 22.10 -0.99
C PHE A 404 9.48 21.33 0.07
N PHE A 405 9.11 20.07 -0.20
CA PHE A 405 8.45 19.21 0.80
C PHE A 405 9.32 18.97 2.02
N GLN A 406 10.62 18.72 1.81
CA GLN A 406 11.58 18.55 2.90
C GLN A 406 11.70 19.81 3.76
N ALA A 407 11.74 20.99 3.14
CA ALA A 407 11.83 22.26 3.87
C ALA A 407 10.60 22.53 4.73
N LEU A 408 9.40 22.19 4.23
CA LEU A 408 8.14 22.29 4.98
C LEU A 408 8.02 21.28 6.12
N ASP A 409 8.62 20.08 5.98
CA ASP A 409 8.57 19.02 6.99
C ASP A 409 9.45 19.33 8.22
N LYS A 410 10.49 20.16 8.06
CA LYS A 410 11.49 20.44 9.11
C LYS A 410 11.02 21.35 10.25
N GLU A 411 9.78 21.86 10.24
CA GLU A 411 9.26 22.72 11.32
C GLU A 411 8.59 21.88 12.44
N GLY A 412 9.25 21.75 13.60
CA GLY A 412 8.59 21.46 14.88
C GLY A 412 9.07 20.26 15.72
N ALA A 413 9.83 19.32 15.16
CA ALA A 413 10.41 18.21 15.92
C ALA A 413 11.93 18.34 16.00
N GLU A 414 12.48 18.37 17.22
CA GLU A 414 13.93 18.21 17.45
C GLU A 414 14.41 16.81 17.00
N ASP A 415 13.48 15.86 16.81
CA ASP A 415 13.73 14.52 16.34
C ASP A 415 13.77 14.45 14.81
N GLU A 416 14.92 14.03 14.27
CA GLU A 416 15.15 13.70 12.85
C GLU A 416 14.21 12.61 12.28
N SER A 417 13.35 12.01 13.10
CA SER A 417 12.56 10.82 12.78
C SER A 417 11.05 11.04 12.58
N SER A 418 10.54 12.27 12.41
CA SER A 418 9.11 12.47 12.12
C SER A 418 8.78 12.31 10.63
N CYS A 419 7.91 11.35 10.27
CA CYS A 419 7.27 11.34 8.94
C CYS A 419 6.07 12.28 8.95
N ASN A 420 6.25 13.51 8.45
CA ASN A 420 5.14 14.46 8.29
C ASN A 420 4.67 14.64 6.86
N LEU A 421 5.38 14.05 5.88
CA LEU A 421 4.96 14.02 4.48
C LEU A 421 3.91 12.93 4.23
N VAL A 422 2.75 13.34 3.73
CA VAL A 422 1.57 12.49 3.53
C VAL A 422 1.01 12.70 2.13
N PHE A 423 0.88 11.64 1.34
CA PHE A 423 0.28 11.71 0.01
C PHE A 423 -1.21 11.37 0.03
N LEU A 424 -2.06 12.28 -0.47
CA LEU A 424 -3.50 12.10 -0.69
C LEU A 424 -3.76 11.61 -2.12
N SER A 425 -3.88 10.30 -2.32
CA SER A 425 -4.08 9.76 -3.65
C SER A 425 -5.55 9.69 -4.04
N ALA A 426 -5.89 10.10 -5.26
CA ALA A 426 -7.16 9.77 -5.90
C ALA A 426 -7.20 8.31 -6.41
N ARG A 427 -6.04 7.62 -6.44
CA ARG A 427 -5.95 6.27 -6.97
C ARG A 427 -6.71 5.30 -6.07
N PRO A 428 -7.45 4.37 -6.67
CA PRO A 428 -8.20 3.39 -5.91
C PRO A 428 -7.30 2.55 -5.01
N HIS A 429 -7.81 2.23 -3.83
CA HIS A 429 -7.52 0.94 -3.22
C HIS A 429 -7.79 -0.17 -4.25
N ALA A 430 -6.74 -0.81 -4.74
CA ALA A 430 -6.86 -1.95 -5.64
C ALA A 430 -6.87 -3.24 -4.82
N TYR A 431 -7.51 -4.29 -5.35
CA TYR A 431 -7.60 -5.60 -4.72
C TYR A 431 -6.24 -6.04 -4.14
N LYS A 432 -6.22 -6.36 -2.83
CA LYS A 432 -5.03 -6.76 -2.04
C LYS A 432 -3.88 -5.76 -2.00
N ASP A 433 -4.19 -4.46 -1.93
CA ASP A 433 -3.22 -3.39 -1.66
C ASP A 433 -2.10 -3.28 -2.73
N MET A 434 -2.30 -3.85 -3.92
CA MET A 434 -1.27 -3.91 -4.98
C MET A 434 -0.90 -2.54 -5.55
N ALA A 435 -1.86 -1.60 -5.59
CA ALA A 435 -1.62 -0.25 -6.10
C ALA A 435 -0.82 0.60 -5.09
N GLU A 436 -1.09 0.39 -3.81
CA GLU A 436 -0.39 0.99 -2.68
C GLU A 436 1.03 0.46 -2.60
N GLU A 437 1.21 -0.86 -2.70
CA GLU A 437 2.54 -1.48 -2.69
C GLU A 437 3.43 -0.93 -3.82
N HIS A 438 2.87 -0.74 -5.02
CA HIS A 438 3.58 -0.10 -6.12
C HIS A 438 4.03 1.33 -5.78
N SER A 439 3.16 2.12 -5.14
CA SER A 439 3.48 3.49 -4.72
C SER A 439 4.57 3.51 -3.65
N TYR A 440 4.50 2.63 -2.64
CA TYR A 440 5.54 2.51 -1.63
C TYR A 440 6.89 2.02 -2.20
N ARG A 441 6.90 1.12 -3.18
CA ARG A 441 8.15 0.75 -3.89
C ARG A 441 8.80 1.95 -4.59
N LEU A 442 8.00 2.85 -5.15
CA LEU A 442 8.49 4.08 -5.75
C LEU A 442 9.07 5.04 -4.69
N PHE A 443 8.37 5.24 -3.57
CA PHE A 443 8.88 6.07 -2.48
C PHE A 443 10.17 5.51 -1.88
N LYS A 444 10.22 4.21 -1.58
CA LYS A 444 11.45 3.53 -1.12
C LYS A 444 12.59 3.63 -2.12
N LYS A 445 12.30 3.75 -3.43
CA LYS A 445 13.32 4.02 -4.43
C LYS A 445 13.85 5.46 -4.33
N LEU A 446 12.97 6.45 -4.19
CA LEU A 446 13.38 7.85 -4.04
C LEU A 446 14.24 8.08 -2.79
N VAL A 447 13.87 7.49 -1.65
CA VAL A 447 14.65 7.59 -0.41
C VAL A 447 16.01 6.90 -0.55
N ARG A 448 16.06 5.72 -1.18
CA ARG A 448 17.35 5.03 -1.44
C ARG A 448 18.27 5.80 -2.41
N GLU A 449 17.69 6.62 -3.29
CA GLU A 449 18.43 7.49 -4.20
C GLU A 449 18.76 8.86 -3.58
N ASP A 450 18.48 9.06 -2.28
CA ASP A 450 18.68 10.32 -1.55
C ASP A 450 17.96 11.53 -2.19
N LYS A 451 16.84 11.26 -2.87
CA LYS A 451 16.00 12.30 -3.49
C LYS A 451 14.87 12.74 -2.57
N MET A 452 14.42 11.85 -1.69
CA MET A 452 13.33 12.10 -0.76
C MET A 452 13.83 11.78 0.65
N HIS A 453 13.59 12.67 1.61
CA HIS A 453 14.15 12.57 2.96
C HIS A 453 13.50 11.49 3.83
N VAL A 454 12.28 11.08 3.52
CA VAL A 454 11.53 10.07 4.29
C VAL A 454 10.58 9.28 3.40
N VAL A 455 10.26 8.04 3.78
CA VAL A 455 9.16 7.30 3.13
C VAL A 455 7.84 7.89 3.63
N PRO A 456 7.02 8.50 2.74
CA PRO A 456 5.81 9.20 3.12
C PRO A 456 4.66 8.24 3.41
N THR A 457 3.67 8.71 4.17
CA THR A 457 2.41 7.98 4.37
C THR A 457 1.50 8.17 3.16
N LEU A 458 0.91 7.10 2.64
CA LEU A 458 -0.08 7.16 1.55
C LEU A 458 -1.50 7.03 2.10
N LEU A 459 -2.35 8.02 1.83
CA LEU A 459 -3.80 7.96 2.05
C LEU A 459 -4.50 7.65 0.73
N PRO A 460 -4.84 6.38 0.48
CA PRO A 460 -5.48 5.94 -0.75
C PRO A 460 -6.90 6.48 -0.94
N GLY A 461 -7.29 6.62 -2.21
CA GLY A 461 -8.59 7.08 -2.63
C GLY A 461 -9.61 5.93 -2.72
N ARG A 462 -10.87 6.29 -2.91
CA ARG A 462 -11.95 5.31 -3.11
C ARG A 462 -12.15 5.00 -4.60
N LEU A 463 -12.13 3.71 -4.93
CA LEU A 463 -12.23 3.19 -6.30
C LEU A 463 -13.46 3.66 -7.07
N LYS A 464 -14.61 3.73 -6.41
CA LYS A 464 -15.87 4.16 -7.04
C LYS A 464 -15.80 5.61 -7.54
N GLN A 465 -15.24 6.52 -6.75
CA GLN A 465 -15.15 7.95 -7.05
C GLN A 465 -14.17 8.22 -8.19
N GLY A 466 -13.00 7.58 -8.16
CA GLY A 466 -11.99 7.70 -9.22
C GLY A 466 -12.51 7.18 -10.57
N ILE A 467 -13.09 5.97 -10.61
CA ILE A 467 -13.69 5.41 -11.84
C ILE A 467 -14.82 6.29 -12.34
N GLN A 468 -15.71 6.75 -11.46
CA GLN A 468 -16.81 7.61 -11.85
C GLN A 468 -16.32 8.94 -12.46
N ALA A 469 -15.29 9.56 -11.88
CA ALA A 469 -14.72 10.79 -12.42
C ALA A 469 -14.12 10.56 -13.82
N VAL A 470 -13.34 9.50 -14.00
CA VAL A 470 -12.76 9.12 -15.29
C VAL A 470 -13.84 8.89 -16.35
N VAL A 471 -14.89 8.12 -16.03
CA VAL A 471 -16.00 7.85 -16.96
C VAL A 471 -16.76 9.13 -17.33
N MET A 472 -16.90 10.07 -16.39
CA MET A 472 -17.67 11.30 -16.59
C MET A 472 -16.86 12.44 -17.22
N TYR A 473 -15.53 12.38 -17.22
CA TYR A 473 -14.65 13.44 -17.72
C TYR A 473 -14.92 13.85 -19.18
N PRO A 474 -15.12 12.94 -20.16
CA PRO A 474 -15.44 13.33 -21.53
C PRO A 474 -16.70 14.19 -21.66
N PHE A 475 -17.64 14.08 -20.72
CA PHE A 475 -18.93 14.79 -20.75
C PHE A 475 -18.96 16.03 -19.86
N LYS A 476 -18.22 16.02 -18.74
CA LYS A 476 -18.27 17.07 -17.71
C LYS A 476 -16.95 17.84 -17.55
N LYS A 477 -15.89 17.46 -18.26
CA LYS A 477 -14.53 18.02 -18.14
C LYS A 477 -14.10 18.05 -16.66
N THR A 478 -13.47 19.13 -16.21
CA THR A 478 -12.96 19.27 -14.83
C THR A 478 -14.04 19.13 -13.75
N LEU A 479 -15.33 19.36 -14.06
CA LEU A 479 -16.43 19.12 -13.10
C LEU A 479 -16.62 17.65 -12.73
N ALA A 480 -16.07 16.71 -13.51
CA ALA A 480 -16.08 15.29 -13.15
C ALA A 480 -15.26 15.02 -11.88
N TRP A 481 -14.28 15.88 -11.58
CA TRP A 481 -13.39 15.77 -10.42
C TRP A 481 -13.97 16.33 -9.12
N LYS A 482 -15.19 16.88 -9.13
CA LYS A 482 -15.84 17.40 -7.91
C LYS A 482 -15.86 16.37 -6.78
N ALA A 483 -16.27 15.14 -7.09
CA ALA A 483 -16.33 14.06 -6.10
C ALA A 483 -14.94 13.65 -5.56
N VAL A 484 -13.87 13.88 -6.34
CA VAL A 484 -12.49 13.62 -5.94
C VAL A 484 -12.01 14.72 -4.99
N GLY A 485 -12.24 16.00 -5.33
CA GLY A 485 -11.92 17.12 -4.44
C GLY A 485 -12.66 17.06 -3.10
N GLU A 486 -13.96 16.77 -3.11
CA GLU A 486 -14.75 16.56 -1.88
C GLU A 486 -14.23 15.37 -1.06
N LEU A 487 -13.83 14.28 -1.71
CA LEU A 487 -13.24 13.12 -1.02
C LEU A 487 -11.88 13.46 -0.42
N LYS A 488 -11.03 14.23 -1.09
CA LYS A 488 -9.74 14.70 -0.56
C LYS A 488 -9.95 15.57 0.68
N TYR A 489 -10.93 16.48 0.66
CA TYR A 489 -11.32 17.27 1.83
C TYR A 489 -11.79 16.39 3.01
N ILE A 490 -12.70 15.43 2.78
CA ILE A 490 -13.16 14.51 3.83
C ILE A 490 -12.00 13.68 4.39
N THR A 491 -11.09 13.23 3.52
CA THR A 491 -9.90 12.46 3.91
C THR A 491 -8.97 13.31 4.77
N PHE A 492 -8.79 14.59 4.43
CA PHE A 492 -8.10 15.56 5.28
C PHE A 492 -8.78 15.74 6.64
N GLU A 493 -10.09 15.92 6.71
CA GLU A 493 -10.80 16.07 8.00
C GLU A 493 -10.62 14.83 8.89
N HIS A 494 -10.66 13.64 8.29
CA HIS A 494 -10.36 12.38 8.98
C HIS A 494 -8.92 12.34 9.47
N TYR A 495 -7.96 12.67 8.61
CA TYR A 495 -6.54 12.71 8.98
C TYR A 495 -6.29 13.71 10.11
N ALA A 496 -6.91 14.89 10.04
CA ALA A 496 -6.72 15.95 11.00
C ALA A 496 -7.28 15.65 12.40
N LYS A 497 -8.29 14.77 12.48
CA LYS A 497 -8.81 14.22 13.74
C LYS A 497 -7.85 13.24 14.41
N MET A 498 -6.94 12.61 13.67
CA MET A 498 -5.92 11.73 14.25
C MET A 498 -4.73 12.52 14.79
N TYR A 499 -4.47 13.71 14.22
CA TYR A 499 -3.35 14.58 14.56
C TYR A 499 -3.78 15.96 15.09
N PRO A 500 -4.64 16.06 16.13
CA PRO A 500 -5.12 17.34 16.62
C PRO A 500 -4.02 18.32 17.10
N GLU A 501 -2.85 17.80 17.45
CA GLU A 501 -1.70 18.59 17.90
C GLU A 501 -0.95 19.29 16.76
N TYR A 502 -1.15 18.87 15.49
CA TYR A 502 -0.44 19.41 14.32
C TYR A 502 -1.17 20.56 13.63
N ASN A 503 -0.42 21.35 12.87
CA ASN A 503 -0.94 22.20 11.80
C ASN A 503 -0.66 21.56 10.43
N TYR A 504 -1.22 22.13 9.37
CA TYR A 504 -1.25 21.51 8.05
C TYR A 504 -0.85 22.46 6.93
N VAL A 505 -0.19 21.89 5.94
CA VAL A 505 0.04 22.48 4.63
C VAL A 505 -0.47 21.50 3.59
N PHE A 506 -1.12 22.01 2.55
CA PHE A 506 -1.60 21.17 1.46
C PHE A 506 -0.97 21.59 0.13
N CYS A 507 -0.39 20.64 -0.58
CA CYS A 507 0.21 20.80 -1.91
C CYS A 507 -0.59 19.98 -2.93
N GLY A 508 -1.12 20.57 -3.99
CA GLY A 508 -1.91 19.84 -4.99
C GLY A 508 -1.84 20.49 -6.37
N ASP A 509 -2.72 20.07 -7.28
CA ASP A 509 -2.84 20.66 -8.62
C ASP A 509 -4.23 21.24 -8.93
N ASP A 510 -4.33 22.15 -9.89
CA ASP A 510 -5.61 22.76 -10.29
C ASP A 510 -6.41 21.92 -11.31
N GLY A 511 -5.94 20.72 -11.64
CA GLY A 511 -6.48 19.83 -12.64
C GLY A 511 -7.41 18.72 -12.14
N GLN A 512 -7.12 18.11 -10.99
CA GLN A 512 -7.84 16.94 -10.46
C GLN A 512 -8.68 17.21 -9.19
N GLY A 513 -8.97 18.49 -8.90
CA GLY A 513 -9.87 18.90 -7.84
C GLY A 513 -9.19 19.28 -6.53
N ASP A 514 -7.86 19.46 -6.52
CA ASP A 514 -7.12 19.80 -5.30
C ASP A 514 -7.30 21.26 -4.94
N LEU A 515 -7.37 22.13 -5.94
CA LEU A 515 -7.77 23.51 -5.70
C LEU A 515 -9.12 23.59 -4.96
N LEU A 516 -10.12 22.81 -5.39
CA LEU A 516 -11.40 22.71 -4.68
C LEU A 516 -11.22 22.15 -3.26
N ALA A 517 -10.41 21.11 -3.08
CA ALA A 517 -10.15 20.55 -1.76
C ALA A 517 -9.49 21.60 -0.83
N GLY A 518 -8.51 22.35 -1.33
CA GLY A 518 -7.82 23.42 -0.63
C GLY A 518 -8.73 24.59 -0.27
N GLU A 519 -9.65 24.98 -1.16
CA GLU A 519 -10.69 25.97 -0.84
C GLU A 519 -11.60 25.47 0.28
N LEU A 520 -12.05 24.21 0.23
CA LEU A 520 -12.84 23.61 1.30
C LEU A 520 -12.07 23.54 2.63
N MET A 521 -10.76 23.27 2.60
CA MET A 521 -9.89 23.30 3.77
C MET A 521 -9.83 24.70 4.41
N LYS A 522 -9.73 25.76 3.60
CA LYS A 522 -9.65 27.16 4.09
C LYS A 522 -11.01 27.79 4.41
N ASP A 523 -12.10 27.22 3.91
CA ASP A 523 -13.46 27.65 4.25
C ASP A 523 -14.11 26.77 5.36
N GLY A 524 -13.49 25.63 5.69
CA GLY A 524 -13.99 24.65 6.64
C GLY A 524 -13.69 24.93 8.12
N PRO A 525 -14.11 24.03 9.04
CA PRO A 525 -13.94 24.21 10.49
C PRO A 525 -12.48 24.25 10.95
N LEU A 526 -11.57 23.65 10.18
CA LEU A 526 -10.15 23.53 10.51
C LEU A 526 -9.28 24.59 9.83
N LYS A 527 -9.87 25.62 9.22
CA LYS A 527 -9.15 26.64 8.44
C LYS A 527 -7.97 27.31 9.16
N ASP A 528 -8.07 27.48 10.48
CA ASP A 528 -7.03 28.12 11.30
C ASP A 528 -5.83 27.18 11.56
N ARG A 529 -6.01 25.87 11.30
CA ARG A 529 -4.96 24.85 11.36
C ARG A 529 -4.31 24.60 10.00
N VAL A 530 -4.88 25.12 8.92
CA VAL A 530 -4.34 25.01 7.56
C VAL A 530 -3.56 26.29 7.24
N MET A 531 -2.25 26.21 7.37
CA MET A 531 -1.35 27.37 7.29
C MET A 531 -1.30 27.95 5.88
N ALA A 532 -1.20 27.08 4.87
CA ALA A 532 -1.19 27.48 3.47
C ALA A 532 -1.64 26.31 2.58
N VAL A 533 -2.12 26.66 1.40
CA VAL A 533 -2.39 25.72 0.31
C VAL A 533 -1.54 26.15 -0.90
N PHE A 534 -0.72 25.25 -1.42
CA PHE A 534 0.09 25.46 -2.62
C PHE A 534 -0.48 24.62 -3.76
N VAL A 535 -0.83 25.26 -4.87
CA VAL A 535 -1.45 24.60 -6.01
C VAL A 535 -0.56 24.77 -7.23
N HIS A 536 -0.02 23.67 -7.74
CA HIS A 536 0.71 23.64 -8.98
C HIS A 536 -0.27 23.80 -10.16
N ARG A 537 -0.03 24.81 -11.01
CA ARG A 537 -0.90 25.15 -12.13
C ARG A 537 -0.61 24.24 -13.33
N VAL A 538 -1.53 23.34 -13.63
CA VAL A 538 -1.46 22.42 -14.79
C VAL A 538 -2.64 22.59 -15.74
N ALA A 539 -3.71 23.26 -15.31
CA ALA A 539 -4.86 23.58 -16.13
C ALA A 539 -4.67 24.89 -16.91
N GLU A 540 -5.34 25.00 -18.06
CA GLU A 540 -5.45 26.29 -18.76
C GLU A 540 -6.11 27.35 -17.84
N ARG A 541 -5.67 28.60 -17.92
CA ARG A 541 -6.19 29.68 -17.07
C ARG A 541 -7.72 29.79 -17.15
N GLY A 542 -8.38 29.67 -16.01
CA GLY A 542 -9.84 29.67 -15.89
C GLY A 542 -10.52 28.31 -16.16
N ALA A 543 -9.77 27.24 -16.42
CA ALA A 543 -10.28 25.88 -16.59
C ALA A 543 -10.29 25.06 -15.28
N ALA A 544 -9.63 25.54 -14.23
CA ALA A 544 -9.59 24.93 -12.92
C ALA A 544 -10.99 24.68 -12.33
N LEU A 545 -11.10 23.65 -11.49
CA LEU A 545 -12.29 23.38 -10.70
C LEU A 545 -12.19 24.09 -9.35
N ASP A 546 -13.14 24.97 -9.06
CA ASP A 546 -13.18 25.78 -7.84
C ASP A 546 -14.64 26.02 -7.37
N LEU A 547 -14.79 26.50 -6.13
CA LEU A 547 -16.07 26.75 -5.46
C LEU A 547 -16.93 27.75 -6.22
N GLU A 548 -16.35 28.85 -6.70
CA GLU A 548 -17.06 29.90 -7.42
C GLU A 548 -17.73 29.33 -8.68
N ARG A 549 -17.01 28.48 -9.42
CA ARG A 549 -17.52 27.81 -10.62
C ARG A 549 -18.64 26.81 -10.32
N LEU A 550 -18.61 26.17 -9.15
CA LEU A 550 -19.71 25.31 -8.69
C LEU A 550 -20.97 26.15 -8.36
N GLN A 551 -20.79 27.31 -7.73
CA GLN A 551 -21.89 28.21 -7.35
C GLN A 551 -22.55 28.86 -8.58
N HIS A 552 -21.77 29.42 -9.52
CA HIS A 552 -22.28 30.06 -10.74
C HIS A 552 -23.13 29.12 -11.60
N ARG A 553 -22.85 27.81 -11.60
CA ARG A 553 -23.67 26.85 -12.37
C ARG A 553 -25.00 26.52 -11.70
N SER A 554 -25.05 26.52 -10.36
CA SER A 554 -26.32 26.38 -9.63
C SER A 554 -27.27 27.53 -9.99
N GLU A 555 -26.72 28.72 -10.17
CA GLU A 555 -27.47 29.92 -10.56
C GLU A 555 -27.76 29.97 -12.08
N SER A 556 -26.83 29.53 -12.94
CA SER A 556 -27.04 29.54 -14.40
C SER A 556 -28.08 28.52 -14.87
N VAL A 557 -28.26 27.41 -14.15
CA VAL A 557 -29.36 26.46 -14.39
C VAL A 557 -30.73 27.11 -14.11
N MET A 558 -30.77 28.24 -13.39
CA MET A 558 -31.95 29.10 -13.22
C MET A 558 -32.06 30.24 -14.26
N GLY A 559 -31.32 30.18 -15.38
CA GLY A 559 -31.78 30.80 -16.64
C GLY A 559 -31.21 32.17 -17.03
N LYS A 560 -29.94 32.48 -16.74
CA LYS A 560 -29.24 33.62 -17.39
C LYS A 560 -27.75 33.31 -17.62
N THR A 561 -27.37 32.98 -18.85
CA THR A 561 -25.95 32.87 -19.24
C THR A 561 -25.51 34.15 -19.92
N GLN A 562 -24.78 35.02 -19.22
CA GLN A 562 -24.09 36.15 -19.85
C GLN A 562 -22.76 35.69 -20.47
N ILE A 563 -22.53 36.08 -21.72
CA ILE A 563 -21.27 35.84 -22.43
C ILE A 563 -20.26 36.89 -21.93
N ILE A 564 -19.24 36.45 -21.20
CA ILE A 564 -18.17 37.31 -20.69
C ILE A 564 -17.17 37.63 -21.83
N PRO A 565 -16.84 38.91 -22.10
CA PRO A 565 -15.86 39.30 -23.12
C PRO A 565 -14.46 38.69 -22.92
N PRO A 566 -13.59 38.60 -23.95
CA PRO A 566 -12.27 37.98 -23.84
C PRO A 566 -11.29 38.72 -22.93
N GLY A 567 -11.32 40.06 -22.90
CA GLY A 567 -10.42 40.89 -22.08
C GLY A 567 -10.74 40.87 -20.58
N THR A 568 -12.00 40.58 -20.22
CA THR A 568 -12.43 40.44 -18.81
C THR A 568 -11.97 39.12 -18.19
N LYS A 569 -11.57 38.12 -18.98
CA LYS A 569 -11.11 36.82 -18.45
C LYS A 569 -9.79 36.93 -17.69
N LYS A 570 -8.83 37.71 -18.21
CA LYS A 570 -7.54 37.93 -17.53
C LYS A 570 -7.73 38.70 -16.23
N LEU A 571 -8.49 39.80 -16.28
CA LEU A 571 -8.78 40.60 -15.08
C LEU A 571 -9.55 39.78 -14.02
N ALA A 572 -10.47 38.92 -14.45
CA ALA A 572 -11.18 38.01 -13.55
C ALA A 572 -10.23 36.97 -12.93
N TRP A 573 -9.29 36.43 -13.70
CA TRP A 573 -8.27 35.51 -13.20
C TRP A 573 -7.34 36.18 -12.19
N ASP A 574 -6.81 37.37 -12.49
CA ASP A 574 -5.91 38.10 -11.60
C ASP A 574 -6.63 38.48 -10.28
N GLN A 575 -7.90 38.87 -10.36
CA GLN A 575 -8.73 39.11 -9.16
C GLN A 575 -8.95 37.82 -8.37
N LYS A 576 -9.15 36.69 -9.05
CA LYS A 576 -9.35 35.39 -8.40
C LYS A 576 -8.09 34.91 -7.70
N MET A 577 -6.95 35.02 -8.35
CA MET A 577 -5.63 34.80 -7.76
C MET A 577 -5.44 35.62 -6.50
N LYS A 578 -5.77 36.90 -6.54
CA LYS A 578 -5.72 37.76 -5.35
C LYS A 578 -6.65 37.28 -4.24
N ASN A 579 -7.89 36.90 -4.56
CA ASN A 579 -8.83 36.36 -3.58
C ASN A 579 -8.32 35.05 -2.94
N TRP A 580 -7.63 34.21 -3.71
CA TRP A 580 -6.99 33.00 -3.21
C TRP A 580 -5.79 33.33 -2.32
N GLU A 581 -4.93 34.27 -2.72
CA GLU A 581 -3.81 34.73 -1.90
C GLU A 581 -4.26 35.33 -0.57
N ASP A 582 -5.36 36.09 -0.57
CA ASP A 582 -5.98 36.64 0.65
C ASP A 582 -6.48 35.52 1.60
N LYS A 583 -6.71 34.32 1.06
CA LYS A 583 -7.04 33.09 1.79
C LYS A 583 -5.84 32.17 1.99
N ASP A 584 -4.61 32.60 1.78
CA ASP A 584 -3.39 31.76 1.84
C ASP A 584 -3.42 30.54 0.89
N ILE A 585 -4.09 30.68 -0.25
CA ILE A 585 -4.07 29.71 -1.35
C ILE A 585 -3.20 30.29 -2.46
N PHE A 586 -2.06 29.66 -2.72
CA PHE A 586 -1.05 30.11 -3.67
C PHE A 586 -1.04 29.18 -4.89
N VAL A 587 -1.58 29.65 -6.01
CA VAL A 587 -1.47 28.93 -7.29
C VAL A 587 -0.17 29.37 -7.96
N ALA A 588 0.71 28.42 -8.27
CA ALA A 588 2.06 28.66 -8.73
C ALA A 588 2.39 27.79 -9.95
N GLU A 589 3.20 28.35 -10.85
CA GLU A 589 3.73 27.67 -12.02
C GLU A 589 4.90 26.74 -11.69
N THR A 590 5.72 27.11 -10.72
CA THR A 590 6.85 26.30 -10.27
C THR A 590 6.92 26.23 -8.75
N TYR A 591 7.64 25.22 -8.26
CA TYR A 591 7.89 25.08 -6.82
C TYR A 591 8.80 26.19 -6.25
N ILE A 592 9.52 26.94 -7.09
CA ILE A 592 10.26 28.15 -6.66
C ILE A 592 9.28 29.23 -6.19
N HIS A 593 8.19 29.45 -6.93
CA HIS A 593 7.15 30.39 -6.51
C HIS A 593 6.46 29.92 -5.23
N SER A 594 6.11 28.63 -5.12
CA SER A 594 5.57 28.07 -3.87
C SER A 594 6.53 28.29 -2.69
N ALA A 595 7.83 28.03 -2.87
CA ALA A 595 8.85 28.27 -1.87
C ALA A 595 8.97 29.75 -1.48
N ALA A 596 8.93 30.68 -2.45
CA ALA A 596 8.98 32.11 -2.17
C ALA A 596 7.77 32.57 -1.35
N LYS A 597 6.56 32.06 -1.65
CA LYS A 597 5.36 32.33 -0.84
C LYS A 597 5.46 31.71 0.56
N ALA A 598 5.99 30.50 0.69
CA ALA A 598 6.22 29.85 1.98
C ALA A 598 7.23 30.64 2.85
N ALA A 599 8.30 31.18 2.25
CA ALA A 599 9.29 32.01 2.93
C ALA A 599 8.67 33.33 3.44
N LEU A 600 7.82 33.98 2.64
CA LEU A 600 7.07 35.16 3.06
C LEU A 600 6.10 34.87 4.22
N LYS A 601 5.62 33.63 4.32
CA LYS A 601 4.81 33.13 5.43
C LYS A 601 5.63 32.60 6.61
N LYS A 602 6.97 32.68 6.54
CA LYS A 602 7.92 32.18 7.55
C LYS A 602 7.81 30.69 7.83
N MET A 603 7.37 29.92 6.84
CA MET A 603 7.28 28.46 6.92
C MET A 603 8.59 27.79 6.50
N ILE A 604 9.40 28.51 5.74
CA ILE A 604 10.79 28.15 5.42
C ILE A 604 11.65 29.40 5.60
N ASP A 605 12.93 29.21 5.88
CA ASP A 605 13.89 30.31 6.03
C ASP A 605 14.46 30.76 4.66
N PRO A 606 15.17 31.91 4.60
CA PRO A 606 15.77 32.40 3.35
C PRO A 606 16.82 31.45 2.74
N GLN A 607 17.56 30.71 3.57
CA GLN A 607 18.55 29.75 3.09
C GLN A 607 17.86 28.59 2.37
N GLN A 608 16.79 28.05 2.95
CA GLN A 608 15.98 27.00 2.33
C GLN A 608 15.39 27.45 1.00
N LEU A 609 14.86 28.68 0.90
CA LEU A 609 14.39 29.23 -0.39
C LEU A 609 15.50 29.28 -1.43
N TYR A 610 16.69 29.72 -1.05
CA TYR A 610 17.85 29.79 -1.94
C TYR A 610 18.25 28.39 -2.44
N ASP A 611 18.38 27.42 -1.53
CA ASP A 611 18.79 26.05 -1.84
C ASP A 611 17.77 25.33 -2.75
N ILE A 612 16.48 25.44 -2.43
CA ILE A 612 15.40 24.90 -3.28
C ILE A 612 15.48 25.50 -4.70
N SER A 613 15.73 26.80 -4.81
CA SER A 613 15.77 27.48 -6.10
C SER A 613 16.97 27.05 -6.94
N LEU A 614 18.14 26.86 -6.32
CA LEU A 614 19.31 26.32 -7.00
C LEU A 614 19.08 24.88 -7.45
N LYS A 615 18.53 24.04 -6.57
CA LYS A 615 18.28 22.64 -6.88
C LYS A 615 17.25 22.48 -8.00
N ALA A 616 16.19 23.28 -7.97
CA ALA A 616 15.19 23.33 -9.05
C ALA A 616 15.81 23.71 -10.40
N LEU A 617 16.75 24.67 -10.43
CA LEU A 617 17.48 25.02 -11.64
C LEU A 617 18.30 23.84 -12.20
N GLU A 618 19.07 23.17 -11.34
CA GLU A 618 19.87 22.02 -11.73
C GLU A 618 19.00 20.88 -12.28
N GLU A 619 17.92 20.55 -11.57
CA GLU A 619 16.99 19.50 -11.98
C GLU A 619 16.28 19.84 -13.29
N PHE A 620 15.90 21.11 -13.48
CA PHE A 620 15.30 21.57 -14.73
C PHE A 620 16.26 21.42 -15.92
N ASP A 621 17.53 21.77 -15.74
CA ASP A 621 18.57 21.62 -16.76
C ASP A 621 18.82 20.13 -17.09
N ASP A 622 18.89 19.27 -16.08
CA ASP A 622 19.04 17.83 -16.23
C ASP A 622 17.88 17.21 -17.03
N ILE A 623 16.64 17.63 -16.73
CA ILE A 623 15.45 17.18 -17.45
C ILE A 623 15.52 17.59 -18.92
N ARG A 624 15.86 18.84 -19.22
CA ARG A 624 15.99 19.32 -20.62
C ARG A 624 17.06 18.54 -21.37
N CYS A 625 18.21 18.27 -20.74
CA CYS A 625 19.30 17.47 -21.30
C CYS A 625 18.91 15.99 -21.53
N MET A 626 18.03 15.42 -20.71
CA MET A 626 17.50 14.06 -20.90
C MET A 626 16.48 13.97 -22.04
N TYR A 627 15.81 15.08 -22.38
CA TYR A 627 14.74 15.13 -23.38
C TYR A 627 14.93 16.23 -24.45
N PRO A 628 16.05 16.25 -25.19
CA PRO A 628 16.37 17.32 -26.15
C PRO A 628 15.47 17.30 -27.39
N ASP A 629 14.99 16.12 -27.80
CA ASP A 629 14.30 15.91 -29.08
C ASP A 629 12.76 15.98 -28.99
N ARG A 630 12.19 16.25 -27.81
CA ARG A 630 10.73 16.30 -27.68
C ARG A 630 10.17 17.65 -28.13
N LYS A 631 9.00 17.61 -28.78
CA LYS A 631 8.09 18.75 -29.00
C LYS A 631 7.47 19.27 -27.68
N MET A 632 8.27 19.38 -26.61
CA MET A 632 7.88 19.99 -25.34
C MET A 632 7.94 21.51 -25.49
N ASN A 633 7.10 22.23 -24.75
CA ASN A 633 7.10 23.69 -24.75
C ASN A 633 8.13 24.23 -23.74
N TRP A 634 9.41 23.90 -23.93
CA TRP A 634 10.48 24.34 -23.02
C TRP A 634 10.53 25.86 -22.90
N ASP A 635 10.16 26.60 -23.95
CA ASP A 635 10.11 28.05 -23.94
C ASP A 635 9.11 28.61 -22.91
N GLU A 636 7.99 27.91 -22.68
CA GLU A 636 6.99 28.32 -21.67
C GLU A 636 7.48 27.99 -20.26
N ALA A 637 8.00 26.77 -20.05
CA ALA A 637 8.55 26.37 -18.76
C ALA A 637 9.78 27.23 -18.35
N GLU A 638 10.66 27.58 -19.29
CA GLU A 638 11.79 28.50 -19.07
C GLU A 638 11.32 29.87 -18.64
N LYS A 639 10.28 30.39 -19.30
CA LYS A 639 9.74 31.70 -19.02
C LYS A 639 9.12 31.74 -17.62
N ASP A 640 8.32 30.73 -17.28
CA ASP A 640 7.68 30.63 -15.98
C ASP A 640 8.74 30.49 -14.86
N LEU A 641 9.75 29.63 -15.03
CA LEU A 641 10.86 29.49 -14.09
C LEU A 641 11.70 30.78 -13.95
N SER A 642 11.94 31.49 -15.05
CA SER A 642 12.70 32.76 -15.03
C SER A 642 11.96 33.85 -14.25
N LEU A 643 10.65 33.95 -14.41
CA LEU A 643 9.82 34.88 -13.65
C LEU A 643 9.85 34.55 -12.15
N ASP A 644 9.79 33.27 -11.82
CA ASP A 644 9.79 32.80 -10.44
C ASP A 644 11.15 32.99 -9.75
N ILE A 645 12.27 32.90 -10.49
CA ILE A 645 13.60 33.24 -9.98
C ILE A 645 13.75 34.73 -9.66
N VAL A 646 13.18 35.61 -10.49
CA VAL A 646 13.14 37.05 -10.18
C VAL A 646 12.36 37.28 -8.89
N MET A 647 11.20 36.65 -8.76
CA MET A 647 10.39 36.71 -7.53
C MET A 647 11.13 36.14 -6.30
N ALA A 648 11.84 35.03 -6.43
CA ALA A 648 12.61 34.42 -5.36
C ALA A 648 13.74 35.35 -4.90
N ASN A 649 14.50 35.94 -5.83
CA ASN A 649 15.54 36.92 -5.52
C ASN A 649 14.96 38.17 -4.83
N ASP A 650 13.83 38.71 -5.31
CA ASP A 650 13.15 39.83 -4.66
C ASP A 650 12.67 39.47 -3.24
N THR A 651 12.27 38.21 -3.04
CA THR A 651 11.83 37.69 -1.73
C THR A 651 13.02 37.55 -0.79
N LEU A 652 14.14 36.99 -1.25
CA LEU A 652 15.39 36.89 -0.50
C LEU A 652 15.88 38.28 -0.07
N GLU A 653 15.87 39.26 -0.97
CA GLU A 653 16.26 40.65 -0.66
C GLU A 653 15.35 41.26 0.42
N LYS A 654 14.02 41.06 0.33
CA LYS A 654 13.06 41.51 1.36
C LYS A 654 13.26 40.84 2.71
N LEU A 655 13.75 39.60 2.72
CA LEU A 655 14.04 38.84 3.94
C LEU A 655 15.45 39.12 4.50
N GLY A 656 16.23 40.00 3.86
CA GLY A 656 17.56 40.39 4.32
C GLY A 656 18.65 39.34 4.03
N TRP A 657 18.49 38.55 2.97
CA TRP A 657 19.51 37.60 2.51
C TRP A 657 20.77 38.33 2.03
N GLU A 658 21.94 37.95 2.56
CA GLU A 658 23.24 38.54 2.22
C GLU A 658 24.07 37.69 1.24
N GLY A 659 23.59 36.48 0.90
CA GLY A 659 24.29 35.58 -0.02
C GLY A 659 24.14 35.98 -1.49
N ASP A 660 24.67 35.13 -2.38
CA ASP A 660 24.58 35.35 -3.81
C ASP A 660 23.12 35.34 -4.30
N LYS A 661 22.86 36.03 -5.42
CA LYS A 661 21.58 35.93 -6.12
C LYS A 661 21.47 34.58 -6.83
N ILE A 662 20.26 34.04 -6.89
CA ILE A 662 19.95 32.86 -7.70
C ILE A 662 20.22 33.21 -9.16
N LYS A 663 20.95 32.33 -9.86
CA LYS A 663 21.32 32.52 -11.27
C LYS A 663 20.07 32.51 -12.15
N GLN A 664 20.15 33.21 -13.27
CA GLN A 664 19.08 33.18 -14.29
C GLN A 664 19.04 31.81 -14.98
N VAL A 665 17.88 31.43 -15.50
CA VAL A 665 17.70 30.20 -16.27
C VAL A 665 18.58 30.23 -17.51
N THR A 666 19.38 29.18 -17.72
CA THR A 666 20.13 28.99 -18.97
C THR A 666 19.14 28.71 -20.10
N ASN A 667 19.19 29.46 -21.20
CA ASN A 667 18.30 29.19 -22.32
C ASN A 667 18.59 27.81 -22.95
N THR A 668 17.58 27.08 -23.41
CA THR A 668 17.72 25.73 -23.98
C THR A 668 18.77 25.67 -25.10
N GLN A 669 18.83 26.68 -25.97
CA GLN A 669 19.83 26.72 -27.06
C GLN A 669 21.25 26.78 -26.49
N GLU A 670 21.48 27.66 -25.52
CA GLU A 670 22.78 27.81 -24.85
C GLU A 670 23.14 26.57 -24.03
N LEU A 671 22.17 25.96 -23.35
CA LEU A 671 22.35 24.73 -22.58
C LEU A 671 22.83 23.59 -23.49
N PHE A 672 22.20 23.39 -24.65
CA PHE A 672 22.61 22.36 -25.60
C PHE A 672 23.93 22.68 -26.31
N GLU A 673 24.23 23.95 -26.57
CA GLU A 673 25.53 24.35 -27.10
C GLU A 673 26.67 24.14 -26.09
N SER A 674 26.43 24.37 -24.81
CA SER A 674 27.41 24.16 -23.74
C SER A 674 27.59 22.67 -23.41
N ASP A 675 26.52 21.88 -23.32
CA ASP A 675 26.62 20.43 -23.11
C ASP A 675 27.26 19.72 -24.31
N SER A 676 26.98 20.14 -25.55
CA SER A 676 27.66 19.58 -26.72
C SER A 676 29.17 19.88 -26.73
N ARG A 677 29.60 20.99 -26.12
CA ARG A 677 31.03 21.29 -25.89
C ARG A 677 31.60 20.43 -24.77
N SER A 678 30.91 20.29 -23.63
CA SER A 678 31.34 19.43 -22.53
C SER A 678 31.40 17.94 -22.92
N ARG A 679 30.41 17.43 -23.66
CA ARG A 679 30.40 16.08 -24.23
C ARG A 679 31.48 15.90 -25.30
N ARG A 680 31.81 16.90 -26.12
CA ARG A 680 32.97 16.78 -27.05
C ARG A 680 34.30 16.68 -26.31
N VAL A 681 34.42 17.31 -25.14
CA VAL A 681 35.62 17.22 -24.30
C VAL A 681 35.67 15.86 -23.57
N SER A 682 34.56 15.33 -23.07
CA SER A 682 34.51 14.04 -22.35
C SER A 682 34.45 12.80 -23.26
N VAL A 683 33.95 12.91 -24.49
CA VAL A 683 34.01 11.83 -25.50
C VAL A 683 35.44 11.56 -25.99
N THR A 684 36.39 12.46 -25.70
CA THR A 684 37.82 12.19 -25.94
C THR A 684 38.48 11.42 -24.79
N MET A 685 37.81 11.21 -23.64
CA MET A 685 38.41 10.55 -22.47
C MET A 685 37.71 9.30 -21.92
N THR A 686 36.47 8.95 -22.29
CA THR A 686 35.86 7.69 -21.80
C THR A 686 34.86 7.09 -22.78
N LEU A 687 35.35 6.23 -23.68
CA LEU A 687 34.56 5.15 -24.26
C LEU A 687 34.54 3.97 -23.26
N SER A 688 33.54 3.96 -22.39
CA SER A 688 33.12 2.77 -21.64
C SER A 688 31.60 2.75 -21.61
N THR A 689 31.00 2.37 -22.74
CA THR A 689 29.59 2.07 -22.86
C THR A 689 29.32 0.64 -22.41
N ASP A 690 28.54 0.45 -21.35
CA ASP A 690 27.80 -0.81 -21.16
C ASP A 690 26.44 -0.54 -20.48
N THR A 691 25.46 -0.14 -21.30
CA THR A 691 24.04 -0.21 -20.98
C THR A 691 23.30 -0.92 -22.10
N ARG A 692 23.38 -2.26 -22.12
CA ARG A 692 22.38 -3.10 -22.78
C ARG A 692 22.04 -4.32 -21.91
N ARG A 693 20.74 -4.47 -21.66
CA ARG A 693 20.00 -5.70 -21.28
C ARG A 693 20.82 -6.78 -20.57
N VAL A 694 20.70 -6.83 -19.24
CA VAL A 694 20.96 -8.07 -18.50
C VAL A 694 19.63 -8.62 -17.99
N SER A 695 19.22 -9.70 -18.64
CA SER A 695 18.23 -10.65 -18.15
C SER A 695 18.67 -11.24 -16.81
N SER A 696 17.72 -11.33 -15.88
CA SER A 696 17.73 -12.09 -14.62
C SER A 696 18.90 -13.08 -14.42
N VAL A 697 19.80 -12.74 -13.50
CA VAL A 697 20.73 -13.70 -12.88
C VAL A 697 20.43 -13.78 -11.39
N SER A 698 20.39 -15.01 -10.90
CA SER A 698 19.98 -15.45 -9.56
C SER A 698 20.86 -14.87 -8.42
N PRO A 699 20.30 -14.59 -7.21
CA PRO A 699 21.00 -13.99 -6.07
C PRO A 699 22.08 -14.85 -5.39
N LYS A 700 22.38 -16.06 -5.89
CA LYS A 700 23.29 -16.99 -5.19
C LYS A 700 24.79 -16.74 -5.42
N ALA A 701 25.17 -15.86 -6.35
CA ALA A 701 26.59 -15.63 -6.66
C ALA A 701 27.24 -14.49 -5.85
N SER A 702 26.45 -13.68 -5.13
CA SER A 702 26.95 -12.50 -4.41
C SER A 702 27.45 -12.82 -2.98
N ALA A 703 26.99 -13.93 -2.39
CA ALA A 703 27.36 -14.32 -1.03
C ALA A 703 28.75 -14.98 -0.95
N GLU A 704 29.19 -15.71 -1.98
CA GLU A 704 30.51 -16.39 -1.98
C GLU A 704 31.69 -15.44 -2.24
N ARG A 705 31.44 -14.19 -2.65
CA ARG A 705 32.50 -13.20 -2.91
C ARG A 705 32.85 -12.38 -1.67
N ALA A 706 31.92 -12.22 -0.73
CA ALA A 706 32.14 -11.49 0.52
C ALA A 706 32.95 -12.28 1.56
N GLU A 707 32.93 -13.62 1.52
CA GLU A 707 33.70 -14.46 2.45
C GLU A 707 35.19 -14.64 2.06
N ARG A 708 35.60 -14.22 0.85
CA ARG A 708 37.01 -14.31 0.42
C ARG A 708 37.84 -13.04 0.64
N GLU A 709 37.21 -11.92 1.01
CA GLU A 709 37.91 -10.63 1.18
C GLU A 709 38.18 -10.25 2.65
N GLN A 710 37.77 -11.06 3.64
CA GLN A 710 38.04 -10.81 5.07
C GLN A 710 39.19 -11.64 5.67
N GLY A 711 39.97 -12.34 4.85
CA GLY A 711 41.07 -13.20 5.30
C GLY A 711 42.46 -12.65 4.99
N GLY A 712 42.85 -11.52 5.59
CA GLY A 712 44.25 -11.07 5.48
C GLY A 712 44.55 -9.70 6.11
N GLY A 713 45.20 -9.70 7.28
CA GLY A 713 45.95 -8.54 7.76
C GLY A 713 46.10 -8.42 9.29
N SER A 714 47.26 -8.85 9.79
CA SER A 714 48.07 -8.44 10.97
C SER A 714 47.37 -7.87 12.23
N ALA A 715 47.56 -8.40 13.45
CA ALA A 715 48.81 -8.51 14.25
C ALA A 715 49.49 -7.16 14.56
N ASP A 716 49.64 -6.92 15.88
CA ASP A 716 50.45 -5.90 16.57
C ASP A 716 49.89 -4.46 16.69
N PHE A 717 49.34 -4.10 17.86
CA PHE A 717 50.05 -3.35 18.91
C PHE A 717 49.18 -3.18 20.18
N VAL A 718 49.88 -3.25 21.32
CA VAL A 718 49.54 -3.11 22.76
C VAL A 718 48.22 -2.43 23.13
#